data_AF-A0A3M1D4L1-F1
#
_entry.id   AF-A0A3M1D4L1-F1
#
_cell.length_a   1.000
_cell.length_b   1.000
_cell.length_c   1.000
_cell.angle_alpha   90.00
_cell.angle_beta   90.00
_cell.angle_gamma   90.00
#
_symmetry.space_group_name_H-M   'P 1'
#
loop_
_entity.id
_entity.type
_entity.pdbx_description
1 polymer ?
#
loop_
_entity_poly.entity_id
_entity_poly.type
_entity_poly.pdbx_seq_one_letter_code
_entity_poly.pdbx_strand_id
1 'polypeptide(L)'
;SRAAHERAQKLNEERKTLLTLRDGQKVLDPELRSAAERARDEAEARRREAARAVEQAQAAVRWHRQAAELAAAVVDARGALDRATEAWNRAAPRRMALDRARRAWPLRDAFARLDRLQRESEQRQQRYSDLQQRRAQADRRVDQAEAAHRRAHADLARACQALADQVQARLDRAIQARREDQGWLDAHPDHRRFADRGVVDDIQRQLQRRRSRVGRRAELQQALDRARDALPAARAAVDAAVQAARDADAAVAAHEARVQAARDALATHDLAALDRRAAELDTRQRALGRMAALAERAAAIARNRDAADGKRTQAERAMDEARQQLAALSEEASALAPRLEEARQARDRARAAMDHADLRKTLEPGQPCPVCGSTEHPWADGSPLAGLHTELQQRVEELEEEQQRIDQQRAAARARHEGASRDARQAREDAARAAEQLDSLTRQWRDEAPAAGLDPDTDPARADTGIAEAQQALDDDRRSLRQRQDRARTAREALTRAQEELDAARKAAGTAARTATEAQRHQEQTRATIARIETELGSIDAQLTELTADLTSTLTPADGVEPAVSDAAAQLDDPDGLIARLREAGQAWSRRVARMERATEAIDRLRARVGADRQRAEEAGRDVAAEDLAAASTPSPPAGLDVADATAWLEAEVERRSRALQAAAQARAEAVQQRDDLQSELTAARGAADQAAAEARRAADDARAQAERLGMDDGAIAALRARPESWLDDEARALAALDEARKEAETRWQERRQRQEDHSADAPGLDADAAEAALQQAREALAEADDARASALATLQADDQARQQVQDFERRLAEHDERADPWLALDQCIGSASGDTFKRFAQSLTLDLLLEQANLHLHELHRRYSLARVGGTDLDLLVIDHDLGDEPRTIQSLSGGESFLTSLALALALSSLSSQDVRIESLFIDEGFGTLDDRTLGMALSVLENLQASGRQVGIISHVGDLASQIPVQVKVEPQGGGRSTVSVVDVSVGEF
;
A
#
# COMPACT_ATOMS: atom_id res chain seq x y z
N SER A 1 -80.24 -50.63 -82.48
CA SER A 1 -79.51 -50.50 -83.76
C SER A 1 -78.76 -49.17 -83.84
N ARG A 2 -79.30 -48.09 -84.43
CA ARG A 2 -78.61 -46.79 -84.63
C ARG A 2 -77.79 -46.27 -83.43
N ALA A 3 -78.36 -46.22 -82.23
CA ALA A 3 -77.66 -45.76 -81.04
C ALA A 3 -76.43 -46.62 -80.66
N ALA A 4 -76.41 -47.92 -80.99
CA ALA A 4 -75.24 -48.77 -80.79
C ALA A 4 -74.13 -48.46 -81.81
N HIS A 5 -74.50 -48.22 -83.08
CA HIS A 5 -73.58 -47.83 -84.15
C HIS A 5 -72.88 -46.50 -83.86
N GLU A 6 -73.66 -45.46 -83.52
CA GLU A 6 -73.12 -44.14 -83.18
C GLU A 6 -72.24 -44.19 -81.91
N ARG A 7 -72.56 -45.06 -80.94
CA ARG A 7 -71.73 -45.26 -79.73
C ARG A 7 -70.43 -45.98 -80.04
N ALA A 8 -70.48 -47.04 -80.86
CA ALA A 8 -69.31 -47.82 -81.26
C ALA A 8 -68.29 -46.97 -82.05
N GLN A 9 -68.75 -46.14 -83.00
CA GLN A 9 -67.85 -45.23 -83.73
C GLN A 9 -67.20 -44.20 -82.82
N LYS A 10 -67.97 -43.56 -81.93
CA LYS A 10 -67.43 -42.55 -81.00
C LYS A 10 -66.35 -43.14 -80.07
N LEU A 11 -66.58 -44.34 -79.54
CA LEU A 11 -65.58 -45.04 -78.72
C LEU A 11 -64.31 -45.37 -79.53
N ASN A 12 -64.43 -45.78 -80.79
CA ASN A 12 -63.25 -46.05 -81.61
C ASN A 12 -62.38 -44.79 -81.88
N GLU A 13 -63.02 -43.62 -82.03
CA GLU A 13 -62.34 -42.32 -82.15
C GLU A 13 -61.64 -41.90 -80.84
N GLU A 14 -62.31 -42.09 -79.69
CA GLU A 14 -61.75 -41.84 -78.35
C GLU A 14 -60.54 -42.75 -78.07
N ARG A 15 -60.63 -44.04 -78.39
CA ARG A 15 -59.54 -45.02 -78.32
C ARG A 15 -58.30 -44.59 -79.12
N LYS A 16 -58.50 -44.18 -80.37
CA LYS A 16 -57.43 -43.70 -81.27
C LYS A 16 -56.75 -42.45 -80.72
N THR A 17 -57.51 -41.55 -80.11
CA THR A 17 -56.98 -40.35 -79.45
C THR A 17 -56.10 -40.71 -78.26
N LEU A 18 -56.53 -41.64 -77.40
CA LEU A 18 -55.74 -42.11 -76.25
C LEU A 18 -54.45 -42.84 -76.66
N LEU A 19 -54.50 -43.68 -77.70
CA LEU A 19 -53.31 -44.31 -78.29
C LEU A 19 -52.28 -43.27 -78.75
N THR A 20 -52.73 -42.23 -79.46
CA THR A 20 -51.84 -41.17 -79.96
C THR A 20 -51.20 -40.37 -78.82
N LEU A 21 -51.93 -40.16 -77.72
CA LEU A 21 -51.41 -39.47 -76.53
C LEU A 21 -50.41 -40.32 -75.73
N ARG A 22 -50.61 -41.64 -75.65
CA ARG A 22 -49.64 -42.57 -75.06
C ARG A 22 -48.34 -42.58 -75.88
N ASP A 23 -48.45 -42.77 -77.19
CA ASP A 23 -47.30 -42.93 -78.09
C ASP A 23 -46.50 -41.63 -78.30
N GLY A 24 -47.09 -40.48 -77.93
CA GLY A 24 -46.40 -39.19 -77.86
C GLY A 24 -45.47 -39.00 -76.65
N GLN A 25 -45.53 -39.87 -75.64
CA GLN A 25 -44.71 -39.75 -74.43
C GLN A 25 -43.31 -40.33 -74.63
N LYS A 26 -42.28 -39.51 -74.35
CA LYS A 26 -40.87 -39.92 -74.48
C LYS A 26 -40.32 -40.44 -73.16
N VAL A 27 -40.52 -41.73 -72.92
CA VAL A 27 -39.86 -42.47 -71.84
C VAL A 27 -38.42 -42.81 -72.25
N LEU A 28 -37.45 -42.65 -71.34
CA LEU A 28 -36.06 -43.04 -71.56
C LEU A 28 -35.94 -44.57 -71.61
N ASP A 29 -35.00 -45.07 -72.40
CA ASP A 29 -34.59 -46.47 -72.34
C ASP A 29 -34.05 -46.82 -70.93
N PRO A 30 -34.35 -48.02 -70.37
CA PRO A 30 -33.75 -48.50 -69.12
C PRO A 30 -32.23 -48.28 -68.98
N GLU A 31 -31.44 -48.43 -70.05
CA GLU A 31 -29.99 -48.17 -70.00
C GLU A 31 -29.67 -46.69 -69.75
N LEU A 32 -30.40 -45.78 -70.42
CA LEU A 32 -30.22 -44.34 -70.29
C LEU A 32 -30.69 -43.83 -68.92
N ARG A 33 -31.79 -44.36 -68.40
CA ARG A 33 -32.23 -44.05 -67.03
C ARG A 33 -31.18 -44.49 -66.00
N SER A 34 -30.67 -45.72 -66.13
CA SER A 34 -29.64 -46.26 -65.25
C SER A 34 -28.33 -45.47 -65.33
N ALA A 35 -27.99 -44.89 -66.49
CA ALA A 35 -26.87 -43.98 -66.65
C ALA A 35 -27.09 -42.65 -65.89
N ALA A 36 -28.29 -42.07 -65.92
CA ALA A 36 -28.63 -40.87 -65.16
C ALA A 36 -28.66 -41.12 -63.64
N GLU A 37 -29.09 -42.31 -63.19
CA GLU A 37 -29.00 -42.72 -61.77
C GLU A 37 -27.54 -42.82 -61.30
N ARG A 38 -26.65 -43.43 -62.09
CA ARG A 38 -25.20 -43.43 -61.80
C ARG A 38 -24.62 -42.02 -61.76
N ALA A 39 -24.97 -41.17 -62.73
CA ALA A 39 -24.48 -39.79 -62.79
C ALA A 39 -24.89 -38.97 -61.54
N ARG A 40 -26.11 -39.17 -61.02
CA ARG A 40 -26.56 -38.57 -59.75
C ARG A 40 -25.68 -39.01 -58.57
N ASP A 41 -25.43 -40.31 -58.45
CA ASP A 41 -24.71 -40.89 -57.31
C ASP A 41 -23.22 -40.56 -57.34
N GLU A 42 -22.61 -40.53 -58.53
CA GLU A 42 -21.25 -40.01 -58.71
C GLU A 42 -21.15 -38.52 -58.36
N ALA A 43 -22.12 -37.69 -58.75
CA ALA A 43 -22.13 -36.28 -58.43
C ALA A 43 -22.34 -36.02 -56.92
N GLU A 44 -23.24 -36.75 -56.25
CA GLU A 44 -23.42 -36.68 -54.79
C GLU A 44 -22.18 -37.18 -54.02
N ALA A 45 -21.43 -38.16 -54.56
CA ALA A 45 -20.14 -38.56 -53.98
C ALA A 45 -19.08 -37.46 -54.09
N ARG A 46 -18.87 -36.90 -55.30
CA ARG A 46 -17.93 -35.79 -55.55
C ARG A 46 -18.27 -34.56 -54.70
N ARG A 47 -19.55 -34.24 -54.56
CA ARG A 47 -20.07 -33.16 -53.71
C ARG A 47 -19.66 -33.33 -52.24
N ARG A 48 -19.75 -34.54 -51.68
CA ARG A 48 -19.34 -34.82 -50.29
C ARG A 48 -17.83 -34.72 -50.08
N GLU A 49 -17.06 -35.12 -51.08
CA GLU A 49 -15.60 -34.99 -51.07
C GLU A 49 -15.17 -33.52 -51.15
N ALA A 50 -15.71 -32.76 -52.10
CA ALA A 50 -15.47 -31.32 -52.24
C ALA A 50 -15.90 -30.53 -50.98
N ALA A 51 -17.04 -30.87 -50.38
CA ALA A 51 -17.48 -30.22 -49.13
C ALA A 51 -16.50 -30.43 -47.96
N ARG A 52 -15.90 -31.63 -47.84
CA ARG A 52 -14.86 -31.92 -46.85
C ARG A 52 -13.55 -31.16 -47.15
N ALA A 53 -13.17 -31.09 -48.42
CA ALA A 53 -12.01 -30.30 -48.85
C ALA A 53 -12.19 -28.80 -48.55
N VAL A 54 -13.39 -28.25 -48.75
CA VAL A 54 -13.73 -26.88 -48.33
C VAL A 54 -13.58 -26.69 -46.82
N GLU A 55 -14.08 -27.61 -46.00
CA GLU A 55 -13.96 -27.52 -44.53
C GLU A 55 -12.50 -27.54 -44.07
N GLN A 56 -11.68 -28.44 -44.63
CA GLN A 56 -10.25 -28.57 -44.33
C GLN A 56 -9.46 -27.33 -44.77
N ALA A 57 -9.68 -26.84 -45.99
CA ALA A 57 -8.99 -25.65 -46.49
C ALA A 57 -9.41 -24.38 -45.72
N GLN A 58 -10.68 -24.24 -45.33
CA GLN A 58 -11.10 -23.15 -44.42
C GLN A 58 -10.43 -23.22 -43.05
N ALA A 59 -10.19 -24.42 -42.51
CA ALA A 59 -9.46 -24.56 -41.25
C ALA A 59 -7.99 -24.11 -41.39
N ALA A 60 -7.32 -24.49 -42.48
CA ALA A 60 -5.95 -24.05 -42.77
C ALA A 60 -5.84 -22.51 -42.94
N VAL A 61 -6.76 -21.88 -43.70
CA VAL A 61 -6.78 -20.41 -43.86
C VAL A 61 -7.00 -19.69 -42.53
N ARG A 62 -7.91 -20.19 -41.67
CA ARG A 62 -8.11 -19.63 -40.32
C ARG A 62 -6.86 -19.74 -39.45
N TRP A 63 -6.17 -20.89 -39.51
CA TRP A 63 -4.93 -21.12 -38.76
C TRP A 63 -3.82 -20.14 -39.18
N HIS A 64 -3.63 -19.93 -40.49
CA HIS A 64 -2.60 -19.01 -41.02
C HIS A 64 -2.85 -17.57 -40.62
N ARG A 65 -4.12 -17.13 -40.66
CA ARG A 65 -4.50 -15.80 -40.17
C ARG A 65 -4.16 -15.61 -38.68
N GLN A 66 -4.50 -16.59 -37.85
CA GLN A 66 -4.18 -16.57 -36.42
C GLN A 66 -2.66 -16.60 -36.15
N ALA A 67 -1.90 -17.33 -36.97
CA ALA A 67 -0.43 -17.35 -36.90
C ALA A 67 0.17 -15.96 -37.23
N ALA A 68 -0.37 -15.27 -38.23
CA ALA A 68 0.06 -13.91 -38.59
C ALA A 68 -0.27 -12.88 -37.48
N GLU A 69 -1.46 -12.97 -36.88
CA GLU A 69 -1.88 -12.11 -35.75
C GLU A 69 -0.98 -12.34 -34.51
N LEU A 70 -0.62 -13.59 -34.21
CA LEU A 70 0.33 -13.93 -33.13
C LEU A 70 1.76 -13.44 -33.42
N ALA A 71 2.24 -13.60 -34.66
CA ALA A 71 3.55 -13.11 -35.07
C ALA A 71 3.68 -11.58 -34.93
N ALA A 72 2.66 -10.82 -35.35
CA ALA A 72 2.60 -9.37 -35.14
C ALA A 72 2.62 -9.01 -33.64
N ALA A 73 1.83 -9.72 -32.82
CA ALA A 73 1.78 -9.50 -31.38
C ALA A 73 3.13 -9.79 -30.66
N VAL A 74 3.95 -10.71 -31.18
CA VAL A 74 5.31 -10.97 -30.69
C VAL A 74 6.27 -9.85 -31.07
N VAL A 75 6.19 -9.32 -32.29
CA VAL A 75 7.00 -8.18 -32.75
C VAL A 75 6.68 -6.91 -31.93
N ASP A 76 5.40 -6.63 -31.70
CA ASP A 76 4.99 -5.47 -30.88
C ASP A 76 5.44 -5.60 -29.41
N ALA A 77 5.29 -6.80 -28.82
CA ALA A 77 5.76 -7.07 -27.47
C ALA A 77 7.29 -6.94 -27.36
N ARG A 78 8.03 -7.40 -28.39
CA ARG A 78 9.49 -7.23 -28.48
C ARG A 78 9.88 -5.75 -28.55
N GLY A 79 9.22 -4.97 -29.40
CA GLY A 79 9.46 -3.53 -29.50
C GLY A 79 9.14 -2.77 -28.20
N ALA A 80 8.15 -3.23 -27.43
CA ALA A 80 7.88 -2.68 -26.10
C ALA A 80 8.98 -3.00 -25.08
N LEU A 81 9.49 -4.23 -25.07
CA LEU A 81 10.63 -4.67 -24.25
C LEU A 81 11.91 -3.89 -24.59
N ASP A 82 12.21 -3.70 -25.87
CA ASP A 82 13.40 -2.96 -26.30
C ASP A 82 13.33 -1.49 -25.86
N ARG A 83 12.16 -0.83 -25.98
CA ARG A 83 11.94 0.54 -25.46
C ARG A 83 12.09 0.63 -23.93
N ALA A 84 11.54 -0.33 -23.18
CA ALA A 84 11.66 -0.37 -21.72
C ALA A 84 13.11 -0.61 -21.27
N THR A 85 13.83 -1.49 -21.96
CA THR A 85 15.25 -1.78 -21.74
C THR A 85 16.13 -0.56 -22.06
N GLU A 86 15.83 0.16 -23.15
CA GLU A 86 16.52 1.41 -23.51
C GLU A 86 16.29 2.50 -22.45
N ALA A 87 15.07 2.65 -21.92
CA ALA A 87 14.76 3.58 -20.84
C ALA A 87 15.52 3.23 -19.54
N TRP A 88 15.57 1.95 -19.17
CA TRP A 88 16.36 1.44 -18.04
C TRP A 88 17.86 1.71 -18.21
N ASN A 89 18.40 1.52 -19.42
CA ASN A 89 19.80 1.77 -19.74
C ASN A 89 20.13 3.26 -19.74
N ARG A 90 19.28 4.13 -20.31
CA ARG A 90 19.40 5.60 -20.19
C ARG A 90 19.39 6.08 -18.74
N ALA A 91 18.72 5.36 -17.83
CA ALA A 91 18.72 5.65 -16.41
C ALA A 91 19.98 5.17 -15.65
N ALA A 92 21.01 4.60 -16.31
CA ALA A 92 22.24 4.15 -15.63
C ALA A 92 22.96 5.25 -14.82
N PRO A 93 23.15 6.49 -15.33
CA PRO A 93 23.78 7.56 -14.53
C PRO A 93 22.94 7.94 -13.31
N ARG A 94 21.60 7.90 -13.43
CA ARG A 94 20.65 8.15 -12.33
C ARG A 94 20.76 7.08 -11.25
N ARG A 95 20.84 5.80 -11.63
CA ARG A 95 21.07 4.66 -10.71
C ARG A 95 22.39 4.81 -9.96
N MET A 96 23.48 5.17 -10.64
CA MET A 96 24.78 5.42 -10.01
C MET A 96 24.75 6.64 -9.07
N ALA A 97 24.04 7.71 -9.45
CA ALA A 97 23.86 8.89 -8.60
C ALA A 97 23.05 8.57 -7.34
N LEU A 98 21.98 7.76 -7.45
CA LEU A 98 21.19 7.30 -6.31
C LEU A 98 22.01 6.44 -5.34
N ASP A 99 22.84 5.51 -5.83
CA ASP A 99 23.68 4.68 -4.96
C ASP A 99 24.74 5.51 -4.21
N ARG A 100 25.42 6.44 -4.90
CA ARG A 100 26.34 7.41 -4.24
C ARG A 100 25.60 8.26 -3.20
N ALA A 101 24.43 8.79 -3.56
CA ALA A 101 23.64 9.62 -2.67
C ALA A 101 23.10 8.85 -1.46
N ARG A 102 22.74 7.57 -1.59
CA ARG A 102 22.35 6.72 -0.45
C ARG A 102 23.49 6.52 0.54
N ARG A 103 24.71 6.26 0.04
CA ARG A 103 25.92 6.14 0.89
C ARG A 103 26.28 7.45 1.56
N ALA A 104 26.07 8.57 0.87
CA ALA A 104 26.35 9.92 1.37
C ALA A 104 25.21 10.56 2.18
N TRP A 105 23.99 10.04 2.18
CA TRP A 105 22.84 10.71 2.80
C TRP A 105 23.04 11.06 4.29
N PRO A 106 23.67 10.21 5.14
CA PRO A 106 23.96 10.57 6.52
C PRO A 106 24.78 11.86 6.69
N LEU A 107 25.58 12.25 5.69
CA LEU A 107 26.29 13.53 5.70
C LEU A 107 25.37 14.73 5.53
N ARG A 108 24.30 14.62 4.74
CA ARG A 108 23.29 15.69 4.61
C ARG A 108 22.70 16.01 5.98
N ASP A 109 22.39 14.97 6.75
CA ASP A 109 21.79 15.10 8.08
C ASP A 109 22.84 15.57 9.11
N ALA A 110 24.10 15.12 8.99
CA ALA A 110 25.22 15.65 9.79
C ALA A 110 25.46 17.15 9.55
N PHE A 111 25.44 17.61 8.29
CA PHE A 111 25.54 19.03 7.95
C PHE A 111 24.30 19.83 8.38
N ALA A 112 23.09 19.28 8.28
CA ALA A 112 21.88 19.94 8.78
C ALA A 112 21.88 20.06 10.32
N ARG A 113 22.45 19.07 11.03
CA ARG A 113 22.72 19.13 12.47
C ARG A 113 23.78 20.19 12.79
N LEU A 114 24.85 20.27 12.00
CA LEU A 114 25.88 21.31 12.15
C LEU A 114 25.30 22.72 11.98
N ASP A 115 24.52 22.97 10.92
CA ASP A 115 23.88 24.26 10.67
C ASP A 115 22.97 24.70 11.84
N ARG A 116 22.40 23.74 12.58
CA ARG A 116 21.59 23.99 13.78
C ARG A 116 22.47 24.33 14.98
N LEU A 117 23.48 23.52 15.25
CA LEU A 117 24.42 23.73 16.37
C LEU A 117 25.23 25.02 16.21
N GLN A 118 25.58 25.42 14.98
CA GLN A 118 26.20 26.72 14.69
C GLN A 118 25.27 27.88 15.05
N ARG A 119 24.00 27.85 14.61
CA ARG A 119 22.99 28.86 14.98
C ARG A 119 22.74 28.92 16.49
N GLU A 120 22.70 27.78 17.18
CA GLU A 120 22.58 27.73 18.64
C GLU A 120 23.82 28.32 19.32
N SER A 121 25.03 28.03 18.82
CA SER A 121 26.28 28.62 19.31
C SER A 121 26.32 30.14 19.12
N GLU A 122 25.90 30.64 17.95
CA GLU A 122 25.81 32.08 17.66
C GLU A 122 24.82 32.79 18.60
N GLN A 123 23.63 32.22 18.79
CA GLN A 123 22.61 32.78 19.71
C GLN A 123 23.11 32.82 21.16
N ARG A 124 23.79 31.76 21.63
CA ARG A 124 24.36 31.74 22.99
C ARG A 124 25.51 32.73 23.14
N GLN A 125 26.37 32.88 22.12
CA GLN A 125 27.43 33.88 22.10
C GLN A 125 26.88 35.31 22.09
N GLN A 126 25.81 35.56 21.34
CA GLN A 126 25.12 36.86 21.34
C GLN A 126 24.50 37.17 22.72
N ARG A 127 23.83 36.20 23.35
CA ARG A 127 23.32 36.35 24.73
C ARG A 127 24.43 36.60 25.74
N TYR A 128 25.58 35.95 25.61
CA TYR A 128 26.75 36.21 26.44
C TYR A 128 27.24 37.66 26.28
N SER A 129 27.28 38.19 25.05
CA SER A 129 27.67 39.58 24.79
C SER A 129 26.67 40.63 25.34
N ASP A 130 25.35 40.36 25.28
CA ASP A 130 24.33 41.21 25.92
C ASP A 130 24.53 41.26 27.45
N LEU A 131 24.73 40.09 28.08
CA LEU A 131 24.98 40.01 29.51
C LEU A 131 26.30 40.70 29.92
N GLN A 132 27.34 40.67 29.10
CA GLN A 132 28.56 41.47 29.34
C GLN A 132 28.26 42.97 29.35
N GLN A 133 27.48 43.47 28.38
CA GLN A 133 27.11 44.88 28.33
C GLN A 133 26.25 45.30 29.52
N ARG A 134 25.26 44.48 29.88
CA ARG A 134 24.37 44.72 31.04
C ARG A 134 25.13 44.68 32.37
N ARG A 135 26.08 43.75 32.54
CA ARG A 135 26.99 43.73 33.68
C ARG A 135 27.84 45.02 33.74
N ALA A 136 28.40 45.47 32.63
CA ALA A 136 29.18 46.72 32.57
C ALA A 136 28.32 48.00 32.76
N GLN A 137 26.99 47.91 32.67
CA GLN A 137 26.07 48.96 33.11
C GLN A 137 25.78 48.85 34.62
N ALA A 138 25.64 47.64 35.17
CA ALA A 138 25.46 47.41 36.60
C ALA A 138 26.70 47.82 37.42
N ASP A 139 27.92 47.49 36.95
CA ASP A 139 29.18 47.95 37.55
C ASP A 139 29.19 49.49 37.66
N ARG A 140 28.84 50.21 36.60
CA ARG A 140 28.70 51.69 36.60
C ARG A 140 27.61 52.21 37.55
N ARG A 141 26.53 51.45 37.78
CA ARG A 141 25.48 51.82 38.75
C ARG A 141 25.94 51.60 40.18
N VAL A 142 26.79 50.58 40.45
CA VAL A 142 27.47 50.42 41.73
C VAL A 142 28.36 51.61 42.00
N ASP A 143 29.24 51.99 41.06
CA ASP A 143 30.14 53.16 41.21
C ASP A 143 29.37 54.45 41.56
N GLN A 144 28.25 54.69 40.85
CA GLN A 144 27.36 55.83 41.10
C GLN A 144 26.70 55.78 42.48
N ALA A 145 26.19 54.61 42.89
CA ALA A 145 25.54 54.44 44.19
C ALA A 145 26.54 54.54 45.35
N GLU A 146 27.78 54.05 45.20
CA GLU A 146 28.85 54.22 46.18
C GLU A 146 29.30 55.67 46.31
N ALA A 147 29.41 56.40 45.19
CA ALA A 147 29.69 57.84 45.22
C ALA A 147 28.55 58.63 45.90
N ALA A 148 27.29 58.29 45.62
CA ALA A 148 26.13 58.90 46.30
C ALA A 148 26.12 58.59 47.82
N HIS A 149 26.47 57.37 48.21
CA HIS A 149 26.58 56.95 49.61
C HIS A 149 27.68 57.72 50.36
N ARG A 150 28.89 57.82 49.79
CA ARG A 150 30.00 58.61 50.37
C ARG A 150 29.60 60.09 50.54
N ARG A 151 28.97 60.67 49.52
CA ARG A 151 28.47 62.05 49.59
C ARG A 151 27.41 62.25 50.67
N ALA A 152 26.45 61.33 50.80
CA ALA A 152 25.39 61.42 51.81
C ALA A 152 25.95 61.34 53.25
N HIS A 153 26.97 60.52 53.49
CA HIS A 153 27.72 60.53 54.76
C HIS A 153 28.39 61.89 55.01
N ALA A 154 29.12 62.42 54.04
CA ALA A 154 29.82 63.70 54.15
C ALA A 154 28.86 64.88 54.42
N ASP A 155 27.74 64.93 53.70
CA ASP A 155 26.69 65.92 53.90
C ASP A 155 26.03 65.79 55.29
N LEU A 156 25.81 64.57 55.81
CA LEU A 156 25.30 64.35 57.17
C LEU A 156 26.29 64.84 58.24
N ALA A 157 27.58 64.50 58.13
CA ALA A 157 28.62 64.93 59.07
C ALA A 157 28.69 66.47 59.16
N ARG A 158 28.64 67.16 58.02
CA ARG A 158 28.64 68.64 57.96
C ARG A 158 27.40 69.27 58.58
N ALA A 159 26.23 68.62 58.50
CA ALA A 159 25.02 69.10 59.15
C ALA A 159 25.05 68.90 60.67
N CYS A 160 25.55 67.76 61.16
CA CYS A 160 25.77 67.54 62.58
C CYS A 160 26.76 68.56 63.18
N GLN A 161 27.84 68.88 62.45
CA GLN A 161 28.80 69.89 62.86
C GLN A 161 28.17 71.30 62.93
N ALA A 162 27.41 71.70 61.90
CA ALA A 162 26.71 73.00 61.89
C ALA A 162 25.72 73.13 63.06
N LEU A 163 24.99 72.05 63.39
CA LEU A 163 24.13 72.01 64.58
C LEU A 163 24.94 72.20 65.87
N ALA A 164 26.05 71.48 66.04
CA ALA A 164 26.89 71.60 67.23
C ALA A 164 27.43 73.03 67.43
N ASP A 165 27.84 73.70 66.36
CA ASP A 165 28.36 75.07 66.40
C ASP A 165 27.25 76.10 66.71
N GLN A 166 26.02 75.89 66.21
CA GLN A 166 24.87 76.73 66.57
C GLN A 166 24.47 76.59 68.05
N VAL A 167 24.52 75.36 68.60
CA VAL A 167 24.27 75.12 70.03
C VAL A 167 25.40 75.70 70.90
N GLN A 168 26.66 75.68 70.42
CA GLN A 168 27.78 76.35 71.07
C GLN A 168 27.59 77.87 71.15
N ALA A 169 27.15 78.53 70.07
CA ALA A 169 26.84 79.96 70.09
C ALA A 169 25.71 80.32 71.09
N ARG A 170 24.78 79.39 71.34
CA ARG A 170 23.72 79.53 72.35
C ARG A 170 24.26 79.38 73.79
N LEU A 171 25.21 78.46 73.99
CA LEU A 171 25.93 78.27 75.24
C LEU A 171 26.73 79.53 75.64
N ASP A 172 27.45 80.13 74.70
CA ASP A 172 28.31 81.29 74.98
C ASP A 172 27.50 82.53 75.41
N ARG A 173 26.30 82.74 74.84
CA ARG A 173 25.36 83.78 75.30
C ARG A 173 24.87 83.54 76.73
N ALA A 174 24.60 82.29 77.11
CA ALA A 174 24.19 81.93 78.47
C ALA A 174 25.33 82.15 79.49
N ILE A 175 26.57 81.86 79.10
CA ILE A 175 27.77 82.15 79.91
C ILE A 175 27.93 83.66 80.16
N GLN A 176 27.68 84.50 79.14
CA GLN A 176 27.79 85.95 79.28
C GLN A 176 26.73 86.52 80.24
N ALA A 177 25.46 86.14 80.09
CA ALA A 177 24.38 86.59 80.98
C ALA A 177 24.64 86.22 82.46
N ARG A 178 25.24 85.05 82.71
CA ARG A 178 25.64 84.62 84.07
C ARG A 178 26.71 85.53 84.70
N ARG A 179 27.65 86.06 83.91
CA ARG A 179 28.73 86.95 84.40
C ARG A 179 28.18 88.30 84.85
N GLU A 180 27.14 88.80 84.20
CA GLU A 180 26.51 90.09 84.52
C GLU A 180 25.75 90.06 85.85
N ASP A 181 25.08 88.95 86.18
CA ASP A 181 24.44 88.77 87.50
C ASP A 181 25.46 88.51 88.63
N GLN A 182 26.57 87.83 88.34
CA GLN A 182 27.67 87.62 89.31
C GLN A 182 28.27 88.94 89.79
N GLY A 183 28.62 89.85 88.86
CA GLY A 183 29.26 91.12 89.20
C GLY A 183 28.41 92.08 90.06
N TRP A 184 27.10 91.83 90.19
CA TRP A 184 26.24 92.55 91.13
C TRP A 184 26.26 91.96 92.54
N LEU A 185 26.38 90.63 92.66
CA LEU A 185 26.43 89.91 93.94
C LEU A 185 27.73 90.20 94.70
N ASP A 186 28.84 90.31 93.99
CA ASP A 186 30.17 90.58 94.57
C ASP A 186 30.26 91.97 95.24
N ALA A 187 29.32 92.89 94.96
CA ALA A 187 29.32 94.26 95.48
C ALA A 187 28.53 94.48 96.79
N HIS A 188 27.83 93.48 97.32
CA HIS A 188 26.95 93.63 98.51
C HIS A 188 27.04 92.43 99.48
N PRO A 189 28.20 92.15 100.11
CA PRO A 189 28.48 90.88 100.77
C PRO A 189 27.67 90.60 102.04
N ASP A 190 27.50 91.58 102.94
CA ASP A 190 26.92 91.29 104.28
C ASP A 190 25.42 90.99 104.24
N HIS A 191 24.71 91.57 103.27
CA HIS A 191 23.29 91.31 103.07
C HIS A 191 23.03 89.84 102.71
N ARG A 192 24.02 89.11 102.15
CA ARG A 192 23.92 87.65 101.90
C ARG A 192 23.52 86.86 103.14
N ARG A 193 24.08 87.22 104.30
CA ARG A 193 24.17 86.32 105.46
C ARG A 193 22.88 86.14 106.25
N PHE A 194 21.89 86.98 106.00
CA PHE A 194 20.54 86.82 106.53
C PHE A 194 19.53 86.67 105.39
N ALA A 195 19.95 86.85 104.13
CA ALA A 195 19.06 87.02 102.98
C ALA A 195 18.56 85.78 102.27
N ASP A 196 18.38 84.73 103.06
CA ASP A 196 17.20 83.90 102.92
C ASP A 196 16.59 83.66 104.30
N ARG A 197 15.26 83.46 104.36
CA ARG A 197 14.63 82.69 105.45
C ARG A 197 15.39 81.36 105.70
N GLY A 198 15.98 80.85 104.62
CA GLY A 198 17.28 80.17 104.53
C GLY A 198 18.15 80.20 105.77
N VAL A 199 19.08 81.14 105.97
CA VAL A 199 20.21 80.97 106.93
C VAL A 199 19.75 80.55 108.33
N VAL A 200 18.58 81.02 108.73
CA VAL A 200 17.84 80.59 109.91
C VAL A 200 17.39 79.12 109.83
N ASP A 201 16.52 78.82 108.88
CA ASP A 201 16.05 77.47 108.59
C ASP A 201 17.18 76.54 108.10
N ASP A 202 18.38 77.06 107.83
CA ASP A 202 19.55 76.38 107.28
C ASP A 202 20.54 76.03 108.39
N ILE A 203 20.67 76.82 109.46
CA ILE A 203 21.19 76.26 110.72
C ILE A 203 20.32 75.05 111.13
N GLN A 204 19.00 75.15 110.99
CA GLN A 204 18.06 74.05 111.27
C GLN A 204 18.20 72.87 110.28
N ARG A 205 18.33 73.14 108.96
CA ARG A 205 18.48 72.09 107.93
C ARG A 205 19.89 71.53 107.81
N GLN A 206 20.96 72.27 108.12
CA GLN A 206 22.34 71.80 108.12
C GLN A 206 22.53 70.74 109.21
N LEU A 207 21.93 70.93 110.40
CA LEU A 207 21.89 69.91 111.45
C LEU A 207 21.19 68.61 110.96
N GLN A 208 20.08 68.70 110.22
CA GLN A 208 19.42 67.53 109.61
C GLN A 208 20.20 66.93 108.42
N ARG A 209 20.78 67.76 107.54
CA ARG A 209 21.56 67.36 106.37
C ARG A 209 22.86 66.68 106.75
N ARG A 210 23.54 67.16 107.80
CA ARG A 210 24.73 66.51 108.38
C ARG A 210 24.40 65.08 108.82
N ARG A 211 23.24 64.86 109.43
CA ARG A 211 22.76 63.52 109.82
C ARG A 211 22.48 62.60 108.63
N SER A 212 21.91 63.09 107.53
CA SER A 212 21.64 62.27 106.33
C SER A 212 22.88 62.03 105.45
N ARG A 213 23.78 63.00 105.34
CA ARG A 213 25.05 62.88 104.60
C ARG A 213 26.00 61.86 105.24
N VAL A 214 26.07 61.79 106.57
CA VAL A 214 26.81 60.74 107.30
C VAL A 214 26.30 59.34 106.93
N GLY A 215 24.98 59.15 106.80
CA GLY A 215 24.39 57.90 106.33
C GLY A 215 24.78 57.55 104.88
N ARG A 216 24.59 58.50 103.95
CA ARG A 216 24.89 58.28 102.52
C ARG A 216 26.38 58.01 102.25
N ARG A 217 27.28 58.59 103.04
CA ARG A 217 28.72 58.29 103.00
C ARG A 217 29.01 56.82 103.23
N ALA A 218 28.38 56.22 104.25
CA ALA A 218 28.57 54.80 104.59
C ALA A 218 28.09 53.86 103.47
N GLU A 219 26.96 54.18 102.82
CA GLU A 219 26.44 53.41 101.68
C GLU A 219 27.41 53.43 100.48
N LEU A 220 27.92 54.62 100.13
CA LEU A 220 28.84 54.78 98.99
C LEU A 220 30.19 54.13 99.26
N GLN A 221 30.70 54.17 100.50
CA GLN A 221 31.90 53.45 100.89
C GLN A 221 31.74 51.94 100.69
N GLN A 222 30.62 51.36 101.16
CA GLN A 222 30.33 49.94 100.97
C GLN A 222 30.20 49.54 99.48
N ALA A 223 29.70 50.45 98.63
CA ALA A 223 29.63 50.24 97.18
C ALA A 223 31.02 50.31 96.50
N LEU A 224 31.89 51.23 96.94
CA LEU A 224 33.26 51.35 96.46
C LEU A 224 34.08 50.10 96.75
N ASP A 225 33.98 49.57 97.97
CA ASP A 225 34.73 48.38 98.39
C ASP A 225 34.34 47.15 97.53
N ARG A 226 33.03 46.93 97.32
CA ARG A 226 32.53 45.87 96.41
C ARG A 226 33.01 46.02 94.96
N ALA A 227 33.09 47.25 94.45
CA ALA A 227 33.56 47.50 93.08
C ALA A 227 35.08 47.27 92.95
N ARG A 228 35.85 47.63 93.98
CA ARG A 228 37.29 47.34 94.07
C ARG A 228 37.57 45.83 94.17
N ASP A 229 36.77 45.09 94.93
CA ASP A 229 36.86 43.62 95.02
C ASP A 229 36.56 42.90 93.70
N ALA A 230 35.69 43.47 92.85
CA ALA A 230 35.37 42.92 91.53
C ALA A 230 36.46 43.18 90.46
N LEU A 231 37.27 44.22 90.62
CA LEU A 231 38.25 44.64 89.59
C LEU A 231 39.37 43.60 89.34
N PRO A 232 39.93 42.88 90.33
CA PRO A 232 40.86 41.76 90.09
C PRO A 232 40.26 40.65 89.21
N ALA A 233 38.99 40.28 89.42
CA ALA A 233 38.32 39.27 88.61
C ALA A 233 38.14 39.72 87.15
N ALA A 234 37.76 41.00 86.94
CA ALA A 234 37.67 41.58 85.60
C ALA A 234 39.04 41.66 84.88
N ARG A 235 40.14 41.90 85.61
CA ARG A 235 41.51 41.82 85.06
C ARG A 235 41.86 40.40 84.61
N ALA A 236 41.67 39.41 85.49
CA ALA A 236 41.95 38.00 85.17
C ALA A 236 41.14 37.49 83.97
N ALA A 237 39.89 37.94 83.81
CA ALA A 237 39.07 37.62 82.64
C ALA A 237 39.65 38.20 81.32
N VAL A 238 40.19 39.42 81.35
CA VAL A 238 40.90 40.02 80.20
C VAL A 238 42.16 39.22 79.87
N ASP A 239 42.99 38.93 80.88
CA ASP A 239 44.25 38.21 80.67
C ASP A 239 44.02 36.80 80.08
N ALA A 240 43.00 36.09 80.58
CA ALA A 240 42.59 34.79 80.06
C ALA A 240 42.04 34.85 78.61
N ALA A 241 41.19 35.85 78.31
CA ALA A 241 40.61 35.99 76.98
C ALA A 241 41.65 36.45 75.94
N VAL A 242 42.59 37.33 76.31
CA VAL A 242 43.72 37.74 75.46
C VAL A 242 44.68 36.57 75.21
N GLN A 243 44.93 35.72 76.22
CA GLN A 243 45.73 34.51 76.01
C GLN A 243 45.03 33.52 75.06
N ALA A 244 43.73 33.28 75.25
CA ALA A 244 42.95 32.42 74.35
C ALA A 244 42.93 32.93 72.90
N ALA A 245 42.91 34.26 72.69
CA ALA A 245 43.03 34.85 71.36
C ALA A 245 44.40 34.56 70.73
N ARG A 246 45.50 34.74 71.49
CA ARG A 246 46.86 34.41 71.03
C ARG A 246 47.04 32.94 70.68
N ASP A 247 46.50 32.05 71.50
CA ASP A 247 46.57 30.60 71.26
C ASP A 247 45.77 30.21 70.00
N ALA A 248 44.63 30.86 69.75
CA ALA A 248 43.84 30.67 68.53
C ALA A 248 44.54 31.23 67.27
N ASP A 249 45.17 32.40 67.36
CA ASP A 249 45.97 32.97 66.25
C ASP A 249 47.19 32.08 65.93
N ALA A 250 47.85 31.52 66.95
CA ALA A 250 48.93 30.56 66.77
C ALA A 250 48.43 29.26 66.10
N ALA A 251 47.22 28.80 66.42
CA ALA A 251 46.59 27.67 65.73
C ALA A 251 46.29 27.99 64.26
N VAL A 252 45.77 29.19 63.94
CA VAL A 252 45.58 29.64 62.55
C VAL A 252 46.89 29.56 61.78
N ALA A 253 47.99 30.14 62.30
CA ALA A 253 49.30 30.09 61.65
C ALA A 253 49.80 28.65 61.43
N ALA A 254 49.56 27.73 62.38
CA ALA A 254 49.91 26.32 62.25
C ALA A 254 49.09 25.60 61.15
N HIS A 255 47.80 25.91 61.01
CA HIS A 255 46.97 25.34 59.94
C HIS A 255 47.27 25.97 58.58
N GLU A 256 47.65 27.25 58.50
CA GLU A 256 48.15 27.86 57.25
C GLU A 256 49.43 27.18 56.74
N ALA A 257 50.36 26.85 57.65
CA ALA A 257 51.55 26.08 57.31
C ALA A 257 51.20 24.65 56.81
N ARG A 258 50.20 23.99 57.40
CA ARG A 258 49.70 22.68 56.91
C ARG A 258 49.07 22.79 55.52
N VAL A 259 48.26 23.81 55.26
CA VAL A 259 47.67 24.08 53.94
C VAL A 259 48.78 24.28 52.90
N GLN A 260 49.83 25.03 53.24
CA GLN A 260 50.94 25.24 52.32
C GLN A 260 51.70 23.93 52.04
N ALA A 261 52.06 23.16 53.07
CA ALA A 261 52.71 21.86 52.89
C ALA A 261 51.87 20.88 52.05
N ALA A 262 50.55 20.89 52.19
CA ALA A 262 49.64 20.07 51.37
C ALA A 262 49.53 20.57 49.93
N ARG A 263 49.60 21.89 49.68
CA ARG A 263 49.71 22.46 48.32
C ARG A 263 51.01 22.06 47.66
N ASP A 264 52.13 22.17 48.37
CA ASP A 264 53.46 21.83 47.85
C ASP A 264 53.54 20.33 47.52
N ALA A 265 52.99 19.47 48.40
CA ALA A 265 52.85 18.04 48.13
C ALA A 265 51.99 17.75 46.88
N LEU A 266 50.88 18.46 46.69
CA LEU A 266 50.06 18.32 45.47
C LEU A 266 50.80 18.83 44.23
N ALA A 267 51.56 19.93 44.33
CA ALA A 267 52.34 20.51 43.23
C ALA A 267 53.46 19.60 42.72
N THR A 268 53.93 18.63 43.51
CA THR A 268 54.85 17.58 43.01
C THR A 268 54.21 16.61 41.99
N HIS A 269 52.90 16.66 41.80
CA HIS A 269 52.15 15.82 40.86
C HIS A 269 51.62 16.65 39.68
N ASP A 270 52.24 16.54 38.50
CA ASP A 270 51.64 17.08 37.26
C ASP A 270 50.42 16.22 36.87
N LEU A 271 49.24 16.66 37.32
CA LEU A 271 47.95 16.03 37.02
C LEU A 271 47.72 15.92 35.50
N ALA A 272 48.10 16.94 34.73
CA ALA A 272 47.93 16.94 33.28
C ALA A 272 48.87 15.96 32.58
N ALA A 273 50.08 15.71 33.11
CA ALA A 273 50.94 14.63 32.64
C ALA A 273 50.38 13.25 32.97
N LEU A 274 49.78 13.07 34.16
CA LEU A 274 49.13 11.80 34.52
C LEU A 274 47.93 11.51 33.60
N ASP A 275 47.12 12.51 33.27
CA ASP A 275 45.99 12.37 32.36
C ASP A 275 46.44 12.13 30.90
N ARG A 276 47.48 12.83 30.41
CA ARG A 276 48.10 12.53 29.11
C ARG A 276 48.61 11.09 29.06
N ARG A 277 49.32 10.63 30.11
CA ARG A 277 49.81 9.24 30.19
C ARG A 277 48.67 8.23 30.25
N ALA A 278 47.55 8.55 30.89
CA ALA A 278 46.36 7.70 30.88
C ALA A 278 45.83 7.50 29.44
N ALA A 279 45.72 8.58 28.67
CA ALA A 279 45.26 8.55 27.29
C ALA A 279 46.24 7.83 26.33
N GLU A 280 47.56 7.99 26.54
CA GLU A 280 48.60 7.23 25.82
C GLU A 280 48.44 5.72 26.04
N LEU A 281 48.33 5.28 27.31
CA LEU A 281 48.23 3.86 27.65
C LEU A 281 46.91 3.24 27.17
N ASP A 282 45.80 3.99 27.19
CA ASP A 282 44.52 3.52 26.63
C ASP A 282 44.58 3.40 25.09
N THR A 283 45.24 4.35 24.42
CA THR A 283 45.47 4.28 22.97
C THR A 283 46.35 3.07 22.61
N ARG A 284 47.41 2.82 23.38
CA ARG A 284 48.28 1.64 23.24
C ARG A 284 47.53 0.33 23.51
N GLN A 285 46.65 0.28 24.52
CA GLN A 285 45.79 -0.88 24.79
C GLN A 285 44.88 -1.21 23.60
N ARG A 286 44.27 -0.18 22.99
CA ARG A 286 43.41 -0.33 21.82
C ARG A 286 44.18 -0.74 20.56
N ALA A 287 45.43 -0.27 20.39
CA ALA A 287 46.31 -0.73 19.32
C ALA A 287 46.72 -2.19 19.51
N LEU A 288 47.19 -2.55 20.71
CA LEU A 288 47.61 -3.91 21.06
C LEU A 288 46.47 -4.93 20.91
N GLY A 289 45.24 -4.57 21.29
CA GLY A 289 44.05 -5.42 21.07
C GLY A 289 43.72 -5.67 19.60
N ARG A 290 43.95 -4.69 18.70
CA ARG A 290 43.82 -4.92 17.25
C ARG A 290 44.91 -5.83 16.72
N MET A 291 46.15 -5.63 17.17
CA MET A 291 47.28 -6.49 16.79
C MET A 291 47.11 -7.93 17.27
N ALA A 292 46.57 -8.16 18.46
CA ALA A 292 46.22 -9.50 18.94
C ALA A 292 45.22 -10.21 18.03
N ALA A 293 44.13 -9.53 17.63
CA ALA A 293 43.14 -10.10 16.71
C ALA A 293 43.70 -10.33 15.29
N LEU A 294 44.64 -9.48 14.84
CA LEU A 294 45.33 -9.66 13.56
C LEU A 294 46.26 -10.87 13.60
N ALA A 295 47.04 -11.04 14.67
CA ALA A 295 47.92 -12.18 14.89
C ALA A 295 47.16 -13.50 14.96
N GLU A 296 46.07 -13.57 15.74
CA GLU A 296 45.22 -14.77 15.83
C GLU A 296 44.69 -15.18 14.44
N ARG A 297 44.24 -14.20 13.64
CA ARG A 297 43.77 -14.42 12.27
C ARG A 297 44.89 -14.85 11.33
N ALA A 298 46.08 -14.26 11.43
CA ALA A 298 47.25 -14.67 10.67
C ALA A 298 47.67 -16.11 11.02
N ALA A 299 47.73 -16.46 12.31
CA ALA A 299 48.03 -17.81 12.77
C ALA A 299 46.99 -18.84 12.29
N ALA A 300 45.71 -18.48 12.22
CA ALA A 300 44.67 -19.33 11.64
C ALA A 300 44.86 -19.56 10.13
N ILE A 301 45.21 -18.52 9.37
CA ILE A 301 45.43 -18.63 7.92
C ILE A 301 46.74 -19.38 7.62
N ALA A 302 47.78 -19.22 8.44
CA ALA A 302 49.00 -20.03 8.40
C ALA A 302 48.70 -21.52 8.57
N ARG A 303 47.92 -21.91 9.60
CA ARG A 303 47.49 -23.30 9.78
C ARG A 303 46.70 -23.84 8.58
N ASN A 304 45.84 -23.02 7.97
CA ASN A 304 45.09 -23.40 6.76
C ASN A 304 46.00 -23.59 5.55
N ARG A 305 47.02 -22.72 5.38
CA ARG A 305 48.05 -22.85 4.35
C ARG A 305 48.85 -24.14 4.52
N ASP A 306 49.35 -24.41 5.72
CA ASP A 306 50.13 -25.62 6.03
C ASP A 306 49.31 -26.89 5.77
N ALA A 307 48.02 -26.89 6.12
CA ALA A 307 47.10 -27.98 5.83
C ALA A 307 46.83 -28.15 4.31
N ALA A 308 46.74 -27.05 3.55
CA ALA A 308 46.58 -27.08 2.10
C ALA A 308 47.86 -27.57 1.39
N ASP A 309 49.04 -27.08 1.80
CA ASP A 309 50.34 -27.56 1.32
C ASP A 309 50.53 -29.07 1.63
N GLY A 310 50.10 -29.53 2.80
CA GLY A 310 50.07 -30.96 3.15
C GLY A 310 49.16 -31.79 2.26
N LYS A 311 47.91 -31.34 2.04
CA LYS A 311 46.96 -31.98 1.09
C LYS A 311 47.51 -32.02 -0.33
N ARG A 312 48.14 -30.93 -0.80
CA ARG A 312 48.80 -30.87 -2.10
C ARG A 312 49.85 -31.98 -2.21
N THR A 313 50.77 -32.06 -1.26
CA THR A 313 51.85 -33.06 -1.29
C THR A 313 51.33 -34.49 -1.23
N GLN A 314 50.22 -34.75 -0.52
CA GLN A 314 49.56 -36.06 -0.51
C GLN A 314 48.91 -36.39 -1.87
N ALA A 315 48.20 -35.43 -2.47
CA ALA A 315 47.53 -35.61 -3.76
C ALA A 315 48.54 -35.74 -4.92
N GLU A 316 49.64 -35.00 -4.89
CA GLU A 316 50.75 -35.12 -5.86
C GLU A 316 51.38 -36.53 -5.83
N ARG A 317 51.62 -37.09 -4.64
CA ARG A 317 52.10 -38.48 -4.49
C ARG A 317 51.11 -39.49 -5.03
N ALA A 318 49.83 -39.37 -4.67
CA ALA A 318 48.78 -40.28 -5.17
C ALA A 318 48.60 -40.19 -6.69
N MET A 319 48.80 -39.01 -7.29
CA MET A 319 48.80 -38.81 -8.73
C MET A 319 49.99 -39.53 -9.39
N ASP A 320 51.21 -39.38 -8.85
CA ASP A 320 52.40 -40.05 -9.38
C ASP A 320 52.34 -41.58 -9.22
N GLU A 321 51.84 -42.09 -8.09
CA GLU A 321 51.58 -43.53 -7.86
C GLU A 321 50.57 -44.08 -8.88
N ALA A 322 49.45 -43.39 -9.09
CA ALA A 322 48.44 -43.78 -10.08
C ALA A 322 48.97 -43.70 -11.52
N ARG A 323 49.87 -42.75 -11.81
CA ARG A 323 50.55 -42.62 -13.11
C ARG A 323 51.51 -43.78 -13.36
N GLN A 324 52.28 -44.19 -12.36
CA GLN A 324 53.18 -45.34 -12.45
C GLN A 324 52.42 -46.64 -12.66
N GLN A 325 51.31 -46.85 -11.94
CA GLN A 325 50.41 -47.99 -12.16
C GLN A 325 49.80 -47.99 -13.57
N LEU A 326 49.38 -46.82 -14.08
CA LEU A 326 48.89 -46.68 -15.44
C LEU A 326 49.94 -47.04 -16.50
N ALA A 327 51.20 -46.66 -16.28
CA ALA A 327 52.30 -47.01 -17.17
C ALA A 327 52.55 -48.53 -17.19
N ALA A 328 52.70 -49.16 -16.02
CA ALA A 328 52.90 -50.60 -15.90
C ALA A 328 51.76 -51.42 -16.52
N LEU A 329 50.51 -51.10 -16.17
CA LEU A 329 49.33 -51.79 -16.73
C LEU A 329 49.17 -51.55 -18.24
N SER A 330 49.66 -50.43 -18.77
CA SER A 330 49.66 -50.19 -20.22
C SER A 330 50.77 -50.95 -20.94
N GLU A 331 51.89 -51.25 -20.28
CA GLU A 331 52.94 -52.13 -20.78
C GLU A 331 52.47 -53.59 -20.77
N GLU A 332 51.83 -54.04 -19.68
CA GLU A 332 51.17 -55.36 -19.61
C GLU A 332 50.11 -55.54 -20.70
N ALA A 333 49.22 -54.56 -20.90
CA ALA A 333 48.23 -54.57 -21.98
C ALA A 333 48.88 -54.65 -23.37
N SER A 334 49.99 -53.93 -23.59
CA SER A 334 50.75 -53.95 -24.83
C SER A 334 51.45 -55.29 -25.09
N ALA A 335 51.85 -56.00 -24.03
CA ALA A 335 52.46 -57.34 -24.13
C ALA A 335 51.41 -58.46 -24.30
N LEU A 336 50.19 -58.26 -23.78
CA LEU A 336 49.09 -59.20 -23.92
C LEU A 336 48.45 -59.18 -25.31
N ALA A 337 48.30 -57.98 -25.90
CA ALA A 337 47.66 -57.79 -27.21
C ALA A 337 48.17 -58.72 -28.34
N PRO A 338 49.48 -58.84 -28.62
CA PRO A 338 49.96 -59.75 -29.67
C PRO A 338 49.73 -61.24 -29.33
N ARG A 339 49.75 -61.62 -28.04
CA ARG A 339 49.52 -63.01 -27.60
C ARG A 339 48.05 -63.41 -27.78
N LEU A 340 47.13 -62.50 -27.50
CA LEU A 340 45.70 -62.71 -27.74
C LEU A 340 45.38 -62.77 -29.24
N GLU A 341 46.01 -61.90 -30.04
CA GLU A 341 45.86 -61.92 -31.51
C GLU A 341 46.42 -63.21 -32.12
N GLU A 342 47.58 -63.67 -31.67
CA GLU A 342 48.14 -64.97 -32.08
C GLU A 342 47.22 -66.14 -31.69
N ALA A 343 46.67 -66.15 -30.47
CA ALA A 343 45.73 -67.18 -30.01
C ALA A 343 44.43 -67.19 -30.83
N ARG A 344 43.87 -66.01 -31.15
CA ARG A 344 42.70 -65.86 -32.03
C ARG A 344 42.98 -66.39 -33.43
N GLN A 345 44.11 -66.01 -34.03
CA GLN A 345 44.51 -66.51 -35.36
C GLN A 345 44.76 -68.02 -35.36
N ALA A 346 45.32 -68.59 -34.29
CA ALA A 346 45.49 -70.03 -34.14
C ALA A 346 44.14 -70.76 -34.06
N ARG A 347 43.21 -70.28 -33.22
CA ARG A 347 41.83 -70.78 -33.11
C ARG A 347 41.11 -70.72 -34.46
N ASP A 348 41.19 -69.58 -35.16
CA ASP A 348 40.47 -69.37 -36.41
C ASP A 348 41.03 -70.21 -37.57
N ARG A 349 42.35 -70.46 -37.59
CA ARG A 349 42.96 -71.46 -38.49
C ARG A 349 42.51 -72.88 -38.16
N ALA A 350 42.42 -73.25 -36.88
CA ALA A 350 41.92 -74.55 -36.46
C ALA A 350 40.43 -74.73 -36.84
N ARG A 351 39.61 -73.69 -36.67
CA ARG A 351 38.20 -73.65 -37.08
C ARG A 351 38.03 -73.79 -38.59
N ALA A 352 38.78 -73.01 -39.38
CA ALA A 352 38.75 -73.11 -40.85
C ALA A 352 39.18 -74.51 -41.34
N ALA A 353 40.14 -75.15 -40.67
CA ALA A 353 40.54 -76.54 -40.97
C ALA A 353 39.49 -77.60 -40.55
N MET A 354 38.52 -77.23 -39.71
CA MET A 354 37.38 -78.07 -39.35
C MET A 354 36.17 -77.90 -40.28
N ASP A 355 36.07 -76.80 -41.04
CA ASP A 355 34.91 -76.42 -41.87
C ASP A 355 34.67 -77.34 -43.10
N HIS A 356 35.51 -78.35 -43.28
CA HIS A 356 35.29 -79.48 -44.20
C HIS A 356 34.58 -80.68 -43.53
N ALA A 357 33.99 -80.52 -42.35
CA ALA A 357 33.33 -81.59 -41.60
C ALA A 357 32.16 -82.24 -42.37
N ASP A 358 31.38 -81.48 -43.14
CA ASP A 358 30.25 -82.02 -43.90
C ASP A 358 30.69 -82.85 -45.13
N LEU A 359 31.90 -82.61 -45.65
CA LEU A 359 32.54 -83.47 -46.66
C LEU A 359 33.06 -84.79 -46.07
N ARG A 360 33.20 -84.92 -44.74
CA ARG A 360 33.55 -86.20 -44.09
C ARG A 360 32.34 -87.12 -43.92
N LYS A 361 31.14 -86.56 -43.70
CA LYS A 361 29.88 -87.31 -43.57
C LYS A 361 29.42 -87.97 -44.88
N THR A 362 30.05 -87.62 -46.01
CA THR A 362 29.76 -88.15 -47.35
C THR A 362 30.78 -89.19 -47.83
N LEU A 363 31.70 -89.65 -46.96
CA LEU A 363 32.70 -90.67 -47.28
C LEU A 363 32.21 -92.07 -46.91
N GLU A 364 32.10 -92.96 -47.90
CA GLU A 364 31.84 -94.39 -47.69
C GLU A 364 33.16 -95.18 -47.58
N PRO A 365 33.26 -96.22 -46.71
CA PRO A 365 34.48 -97.01 -46.55
C PRO A 365 34.94 -97.68 -47.85
N GLY A 366 36.17 -97.37 -48.30
CA GLY A 366 36.80 -97.98 -49.47
C GLY A 366 36.59 -97.25 -50.81
N GLN A 367 35.77 -96.20 -50.87
CA GLN A 367 35.64 -95.33 -52.05
C GLN A 367 36.73 -94.24 -52.05
N PRO A 368 37.31 -93.86 -53.21
CA PRO A 368 38.29 -92.78 -53.30
C PRO A 368 37.63 -91.40 -53.05
N CYS A 369 38.19 -90.62 -52.14
CA CYS A 369 37.66 -89.28 -51.82
C CYS A 369 37.74 -88.32 -53.03
N PRO A 370 36.67 -87.55 -53.34
CA PRO A 370 36.66 -86.63 -54.50
C PRO A 370 37.62 -85.44 -54.40
N VAL A 371 38.23 -85.19 -53.23
CA VAL A 371 39.19 -84.08 -53.02
C VAL A 371 40.66 -84.56 -53.11
N CYS A 372 40.97 -85.80 -52.74
CA CYS A 372 42.35 -86.28 -52.62
C CYS A 372 42.63 -87.71 -53.15
N GLY A 373 41.62 -88.47 -53.56
CA GLY A 373 41.77 -89.80 -54.16
C GLY A 373 42.15 -90.95 -53.21
N SER A 374 42.36 -90.70 -51.91
CA SER A 374 42.65 -91.75 -50.92
C SER A 374 41.42 -92.63 -50.66
N THR A 375 41.65 -93.93 -50.43
CA THR A 375 40.64 -94.91 -50.01
C THR A 375 40.60 -95.15 -48.49
N GLU A 376 41.60 -94.64 -47.75
CA GLU A 376 41.69 -94.76 -46.29
C GLU A 376 41.60 -93.38 -45.61
N HIS A 377 40.79 -93.31 -44.55
CA HIS A 377 40.50 -92.08 -43.80
C HIS A 377 40.50 -92.35 -42.27
N PRO A 378 41.65 -92.21 -41.57
CA PRO A 378 41.79 -92.58 -40.15
C PRO A 378 40.95 -91.76 -39.14
N TRP A 379 40.23 -90.72 -39.60
CA TRP A 379 39.52 -89.75 -38.76
C TRP A 379 38.07 -89.51 -39.22
N ALA A 380 37.40 -90.56 -39.71
CA ALA A 380 36.00 -90.48 -40.15
C ALA A 380 35.04 -90.05 -39.03
N ASP A 381 35.19 -90.62 -37.82
CA ASP A 381 34.29 -90.39 -36.67
C ASP A 381 34.71 -89.23 -35.75
N GLY A 382 35.78 -88.49 -36.07
CA GLY A 382 36.21 -87.36 -35.25
C GLY A 382 37.58 -86.82 -35.62
N SER A 383 37.70 -85.48 -35.68
CA SER A 383 38.97 -84.82 -35.98
C SER A 383 39.75 -84.48 -34.69
N PRO A 384 41.05 -84.79 -34.60
CA PRO A 384 41.92 -84.31 -33.51
C PRO A 384 41.91 -82.78 -33.37
N LEU A 385 41.61 -82.07 -34.46
CA LEU A 385 41.50 -80.60 -34.50
C LEU A 385 40.34 -80.07 -33.65
N ALA A 386 39.31 -80.87 -33.34
CA ALA A 386 38.21 -80.43 -32.47
C ALA A 386 38.65 -80.25 -31.01
N GLY A 387 39.52 -81.14 -30.51
CA GLY A 387 40.16 -80.98 -29.19
C GLY A 387 41.05 -79.75 -29.16
N LEU A 388 41.93 -79.62 -30.16
CA LEU A 388 42.83 -78.47 -30.29
C LEU A 388 42.08 -77.13 -30.44
N HIS A 389 40.98 -77.08 -31.19
CA HIS A 389 40.12 -75.89 -31.29
C HIS A 389 39.51 -75.53 -29.93
N THR A 390 39.09 -76.52 -29.15
CA THR A 390 38.51 -76.30 -27.82
C THR A 390 39.56 -75.75 -26.84
N GLU A 391 40.78 -76.29 -26.86
CA GLU A 391 41.91 -75.82 -26.07
C GLU A 391 42.34 -74.39 -26.48
N LEU A 392 42.40 -74.11 -27.79
CA LEU A 392 42.69 -72.77 -28.32
C LEU A 392 41.56 -71.77 -28.02
N GLN A 393 40.30 -72.21 -28.00
CA GLN A 393 39.17 -71.38 -27.62
C GLN A 393 39.23 -71.02 -26.13
N GLN A 394 39.46 -72.00 -25.24
CA GLN A 394 39.69 -71.74 -23.82
C GLN A 394 40.87 -70.78 -23.61
N ARG A 395 41.95 -70.96 -24.39
CA ARG A 395 43.11 -70.06 -24.32
C ARG A 395 42.81 -68.64 -24.77
N VAL A 396 41.90 -68.44 -25.74
CA VAL A 396 41.41 -67.11 -26.10
C VAL A 396 40.54 -66.53 -24.98
N GLU A 397 39.62 -67.32 -24.41
CA GLU A 397 38.75 -66.89 -23.31
C GLU A 397 39.57 -66.46 -22.07
N GLU A 398 40.60 -67.22 -21.66
CA GLU A 398 41.55 -66.85 -20.60
C GLU A 398 42.25 -65.50 -20.86
N LEU A 399 42.72 -65.27 -22.09
CA LEU A 399 43.44 -64.06 -22.47
C LEU A 399 42.50 -62.85 -22.63
N GLU A 400 41.23 -63.08 -22.97
CA GLU A 400 40.18 -62.05 -23.01
C GLU A 400 39.73 -61.65 -21.59
N GLU A 401 39.60 -62.60 -20.65
CA GLU A 401 39.40 -62.30 -19.22
C GLU A 401 40.58 -61.51 -18.62
N GLU A 402 41.83 -61.90 -18.94
CA GLU A 402 43.03 -61.19 -18.49
C GLU A 402 43.11 -59.78 -19.08
N GLN A 403 42.75 -59.60 -20.36
CA GLN A 403 42.63 -58.28 -20.99
C GLN A 403 41.57 -57.42 -20.28
N GLN A 404 40.38 -57.97 -20.04
CA GLN A 404 39.28 -57.26 -19.40
C GLN A 404 39.63 -56.85 -17.96
N ARG A 405 40.35 -57.69 -17.22
CA ARG A 405 40.88 -57.40 -15.88
C ARG A 405 41.89 -56.25 -15.91
N ILE A 406 42.83 -56.26 -16.86
CA ILE A 406 43.82 -55.18 -17.02
C ILE A 406 43.13 -53.86 -17.40
N ASP A 407 42.16 -53.87 -18.33
CA ASP A 407 41.46 -52.65 -18.73
C ASP A 407 40.57 -52.07 -17.61
N GLN A 408 39.93 -52.91 -16.78
CA GLN A 408 39.26 -52.47 -15.56
C GLN A 408 40.25 -51.80 -14.58
N GLN A 409 41.42 -52.39 -14.38
CA GLN A 409 42.46 -51.83 -13.51
C GLN A 409 43.04 -50.52 -14.06
N ARG A 410 43.22 -50.41 -15.39
CA ARG A 410 43.64 -49.17 -16.07
C ARG A 410 42.60 -48.07 -15.93
N ALA A 411 41.31 -48.39 -16.10
CA ALA A 411 40.21 -47.45 -15.89
C ALA A 411 40.18 -46.94 -14.43
N ALA A 412 40.33 -47.84 -13.44
CA ALA A 412 40.40 -47.48 -12.03
C ALA A 412 41.64 -46.61 -11.70
N ALA A 413 42.83 -46.97 -12.23
CA ALA A 413 44.04 -46.18 -12.06
C ALA A 413 43.93 -44.78 -12.71
N ARG A 414 43.27 -44.68 -13.87
CA ARG A 414 42.97 -43.40 -14.54
C ARG A 414 42.02 -42.53 -13.75
N ALA A 415 40.94 -43.10 -13.21
CA ALA A 415 40.03 -42.39 -12.33
C ALA A 415 40.73 -41.89 -11.05
N ARG A 416 41.63 -42.69 -10.46
CA ARG A 416 42.49 -42.25 -9.32
C ARG A 416 43.42 -41.11 -9.69
N HIS A 417 44.12 -41.19 -10.82
CA HIS A 417 45.00 -40.13 -11.31
C HIS A 417 44.24 -38.82 -11.55
N GLU A 418 43.09 -38.87 -12.21
CA GLU A 418 42.25 -37.70 -12.47
C GLU A 418 41.65 -37.10 -11.19
N GLY A 419 41.28 -37.93 -10.22
CA GLY A 419 40.88 -37.48 -8.88
C GLY A 419 42.01 -36.75 -8.16
N ALA A 420 43.15 -37.42 -7.99
CA ALA A 420 44.32 -36.86 -7.32
C ALA A 420 44.85 -35.59 -8.00
N SER A 421 44.78 -35.50 -9.34
CA SER A 421 45.14 -34.30 -10.10
C SER A 421 44.21 -33.12 -9.82
N ARG A 422 42.88 -33.35 -9.71
CA ARG A 422 41.92 -32.31 -9.29
C ARG A 422 42.17 -31.85 -7.86
N ASP A 423 42.39 -32.79 -6.94
CA ASP A 423 42.66 -32.50 -5.53
C ASP A 423 43.97 -31.72 -5.35
N ALA A 424 45.03 -32.09 -6.08
CA ALA A 424 46.30 -31.37 -6.09
C ALA A 424 46.15 -29.94 -6.64
N ARG A 425 45.32 -29.73 -7.68
CA ARG A 425 45.05 -28.38 -8.20
C ARG A 425 44.29 -27.53 -7.18
N GLN A 426 43.22 -28.06 -6.61
CA GLN A 426 42.43 -27.37 -5.59
C GLN A 426 43.30 -26.99 -4.38
N ALA A 427 44.11 -27.91 -3.87
CA ALA A 427 45.01 -27.68 -2.74
C ALA A 427 46.10 -26.62 -3.06
N ARG A 428 46.62 -26.57 -4.30
CA ARG A 428 47.52 -25.49 -4.75
C ARG A 428 46.83 -24.12 -4.75
N GLU A 429 45.59 -24.06 -5.25
CA GLU A 429 44.81 -22.82 -5.25
C GLU A 429 44.48 -22.34 -3.82
N ASP A 430 44.13 -23.26 -2.92
CA ASP A 430 43.86 -22.94 -1.51
C ASP A 430 45.12 -22.45 -0.76
N ALA A 431 46.27 -23.10 -0.98
CA ALA A 431 47.55 -22.66 -0.42
C ALA A 431 47.96 -21.26 -0.94
N ALA A 432 47.76 -20.99 -2.23
CA ALA A 432 48.04 -19.70 -2.84
C ALA A 432 47.13 -18.59 -2.28
N ARG A 433 45.82 -18.85 -2.17
CA ARG A 433 44.85 -17.91 -1.54
C ARG A 433 45.23 -17.60 -0.08
N ALA A 434 45.64 -18.60 0.69
CA ALA A 434 46.06 -18.40 2.08
C ALA A 434 47.38 -17.61 2.18
N ALA A 435 48.33 -17.82 1.26
CA ALA A 435 49.56 -17.05 1.20
C ALA A 435 49.33 -15.56 0.86
N GLU A 436 48.46 -15.25 -0.10
CA GLU A 436 48.12 -13.86 -0.44
C GLU A 436 47.42 -13.13 0.72
N GLN A 437 46.55 -13.84 1.46
CA GLN A 437 45.93 -13.32 2.67
C GLN A 437 46.95 -13.04 3.79
N LEU A 438 47.94 -13.92 3.98
CA LEU A 438 49.04 -13.70 4.93
C LEU A 438 49.87 -12.48 4.54
N ASP A 439 50.26 -12.32 3.28
CA ASP A 439 51.01 -11.14 2.81
C ASP A 439 50.24 -9.83 3.01
N SER A 440 48.91 -9.87 2.90
CA SER A 440 48.06 -8.72 3.23
C SER A 440 48.09 -8.39 4.73
N LEU A 441 47.92 -9.39 5.60
CA LEU A 441 47.97 -9.22 7.05
C LEU A 441 49.37 -8.81 7.55
N THR A 442 50.45 -9.33 6.97
CA THR A 442 51.84 -8.97 7.32
C THR A 442 52.16 -7.51 6.96
N ARG A 443 51.56 -6.96 5.89
CA ARG A 443 51.65 -5.52 5.60
C ARG A 443 50.89 -4.68 6.64
N GLN A 444 49.66 -5.07 6.97
CA GLN A 444 48.86 -4.40 8.00
C GLN A 444 49.53 -4.44 9.39
N TRP A 445 50.18 -5.56 9.73
CA TRP A 445 50.99 -5.68 10.95
C TRP A 445 52.14 -4.67 10.96
N ARG A 446 52.94 -4.61 9.88
CA ARG A 446 54.10 -3.71 9.78
C ARG A 446 53.71 -2.23 9.97
N ASP A 447 52.55 -1.83 9.46
CA ASP A 447 52.07 -0.45 9.55
C ASP A 447 51.50 -0.09 10.95
N GLU A 448 50.82 -1.02 11.64
CA GLU A 448 50.14 -0.76 12.92
C GLU A 448 50.93 -1.19 14.19
N ALA A 449 51.84 -2.17 14.09
CA ALA A 449 52.60 -2.71 15.23
C ALA A 449 53.36 -1.63 16.06
N PRO A 450 53.99 -0.59 15.47
CA PRO A 450 54.66 0.45 16.25
C PRO A 450 53.73 1.20 17.21
N ALA A 451 52.45 1.36 16.86
CA ALA A 451 51.46 2.02 17.72
C ALA A 451 51.03 1.16 18.94
N ALA A 452 51.19 -0.16 18.85
CA ALA A 452 51.08 -1.07 20.00
C ALA A 452 52.40 -1.15 20.81
N GLY A 453 53.50 -0.66 20.26
CA GLY A 453 54.86 -0.89 20.78
C GLY A 453 55.30 -2.34 20.58
N LEU A 454 54.95 -2.92 19.44
CA LEU A 454 55.39 -4.22 18.94
C LEU A 454 56.40 -4.03 17.80
N ASP A 455 57.23 -5.04 17.54
CA ASP A 455 58.18 -5.04 16.44
C ASP A 455 57.46 -5.23 15.09
N PRO A 456 57.54 -4.27 14.15
CA PRO A 456 56.87 -4.32 12.85
C PRO A 456 57.41 -5.40 11.91
N ASP A 457 58.58 -5.98 12.16
CA ASP A 457 59.15 -7.07 11.37
C ASP A 457 58.92 -8.47 11.98
N THR A 458 58.17 -8.56 13.10
CA THR A 458 57.67 -9.84 13.61
C THR A 458 56.62 -10.45 12.68
N ASP A 459 56.71 -11.75 12.42
CA ASP A 459 55.66 -12.50 11.71
C ASP A 459 54.36 -12.51 12.55
N PRO A 460 53.24 -11.93 12.06
CA PRO A 460 51.99 -11.88 12.81
C PRO A 460 51.45 -13.28 13.14
N ALA A 461 51.76 -14.32 12.36
CA ALA A 461 51.34 -15.69 12.66
C ALA A 461 52.11 -16.32 13.85
N ARG A 462 53.12 -15.64 14.39
CA ARG A 462 53.97 -16.07 15.52
C ARG A 462 54.13 -15.00 16.59
N ALA A 463 53.33 -13.93 16.55
CA ALA A 463 53.50 -12.77 17.40
C ALA A 463 52.96 -12.92 18.85
N ASP A 464 52.34 -14.06 19.19
CA ASP A 464 51.67 -14.32 20.48
C ASP A 464 52.56 -13.96 21.69
N THR A 465 53.85 -14.31 21.65
CA THR A 465 54.81 -13.99 22.73
C THR A 465 55.05 -12.49 22.85
N GLY A 466 55.29 -11.78 21.75
CA GLY A 466 55.51 -10.34 21.76
C GLY A 466 54.26 -9.55 22.18
N ILE A 467 53.07 -10.04 21.81
CA ILE A 467 51.78 -9.49 22.27
C ILE A 467 51.61 -9.67 23.78
N ALA A 468 51.94 -10.86 24.32
CA ALA A 468 51.87 -11.12 25.76
C ALA A 468 52.85 -10.24 26.56
N GLU A 469 54.09 -10.11 26.09
CA GLU A 469 55.10 -9.24 26.70
C GLU A 469 54.70 -7.76 26.66
N ALA A 470 54.17 -7.28 25.52
CA ALA A 470 53.67 -5.91 25.38
C ALA A 470 52.44 -5.65 26.28
N GLN A 471 51.55 -6.64 26.45
CA GLN A 471 50.40 -6.53 27.35
C GLN A 471 50.84 -6.47 28.81
N GLN A 472 51.82 -7.29 29.22
CA GLN A 472 52.34 -7.27 30.57
C GLN A 472 53.05 -5.94 30.90
N ALA A 473 53.88 -5.43 29.99
CA ALA A 473 54.52 -4.12 30.14
C ALA A 473 53.50 -2.97 30.22
N LEU A 474 52.41 -3.07 29.45
CA LEU A 474 51.30 -2.11 29.50
C LEU A 474 50.55 -2.16 30.84
N ASP A 475 50.31 -3.34 31.39
CA ASP A 475 49.65 -3.49 32.69
C ASP A 475 50.54 -3.04 33.86
N ASP A 476 51.86 -3.19 33.76
CA ASP A 476 52.83 -2.60 34.70
C ASP A 476 52.81 -1.06 34.66
N ASP A 477 52.82 -0.47 33.47
CA ASP A 477 52.68 0.98 33.29
C ASP A 477 51.35 1.50 33.86
N ARG A 478 50.25 0.78 33.66
CA ARG A 478 48.93 1.12 34.23
C ARG A 478 48.91 0.98 35.74
N ARG A 479 49.59 -0.02 36.33
CA ARG A 479 49.76 -0.14 37.80
C ARG A 479 50.54 1.04 38.36
N SER A 480 51.66 1.41 37.72
CA SER A 480 52.49 2.56 38.10
C SER A 480 51.71 3.89 38.02
N LEU A 481 50.95 4.10 36.93
CA LEU A 481 50.09 5.27 36.76
C LEU A 481 49.02 5.37 37.86
N ARG A 482 48.30 4.27 38.14
CA ARG A 482 47.29 4.22 39.21
C ARG A 482 47.89 4.61 40.56
N GLN A 483 49.07 4.06 40.91
CA GLN A 483 49.75 4.41 42.16
C GLN A 483 50.09 5.92 42.25
N ARG A 484 50.45 6.57 41.14
CA ARG A 484 50.69 8.03 41.09
C ARG A 484 49.40 8.84 41.19
N GLN A 485 48.33 8.40 40.52
CA GLN A 485 47.01 9.02 40.61
C GLN A 485 46.42 8.91 42.03
N ASP A 486 46.58 7.77 42.70
CA ASP A 486 46.17 7.58 44.10
C ASP A 486 46.94 8.53 45.04
N ARG A 487 48.27 8.65 44.88
CA ARG A 487 49.09 9.61 45.66
C ARG A 487 48.64 11.06 45.44
N ALA A 488 48.38 11.45 44.20
CA ALA A 488 47.86 12.77 43.86
C ALA A 488 46.46 13.01 44.46
N ARG A 489 45.58 12.00 44.46
CA ARG A 489 44.26 12.05 45.14
C ARG A 489 44.42 12.25 46.65
N THR A 490 45.28 11.46 47.31
CA THR A 490 45.53 11.60 48.75
C THR A 490 46.12 12.97 49.11
N ALA A 491 47.04 13.51 48.30
CA ALA A 491 47.56 14.87 48.49
C ALA A 491 46.44 15.94 48.37
N ARG A 492 45.53 15.78 47.41
CA ARG A 492 44.36 16.66 47.25
C ARG A 492 43.37 16.56 48.42
N GLU A 493 43.09 15.36 48.91
CA GLU A 493 42.24 15.14 50.10
C GLU A 493 42.88 15.69 51.38
N ALA A 494 44.22 15.67 51.49
CA ALA A 494 44.95 16.27 52.59
C ALA A 494 44.87 17.80 52.53
N LEU A 495 44.96 18.39 51.34
CA LEU A 495 44.77 19.82 51.13
C LEU A 495 43.36 20.28 51.53
N THR A 496 42.30 19.59 51.08
CA THR A 496 40.93 19.93 51.48
C THR A 496 40.74 19.90 52.99
N ARG A 497 41.20 18.84 53.67
CA ARG A 497 41.13 18.73 55.13
C ARG A 497 41.89 19.84 55.85
N ALA A 498 43.10 20.18 55.38
CA ALA A 498 43.87 21.29 55.96
C ALA A 498 43.17 22.66 55.79
N GLN A 499 42.42 22.86 54.69
CA GLN A 499 41.63 24.08 54.47
C GLN A 499 40.41 24.14 55.41
N GLU A 500 39.72 23.01 55.62
CA GLU A 500 38.60 22.91 56.57
C GLU A 500 39.05 23.17 58.02
N GLU A 501 40.21 22.61 58.42
CA GLU A 501 40.84 22.88 59.72
C GLU A 501 41.18 24.38 59.88
N LEU A 502 41.73 25.00 58.84
CA LEU A 502 42.08 26.43 58.84
C LEU A 502 40.85 27.33 58.99
N ASP A 503 39.75 27.04 58.28
CA ASP A 503 38.52 27.81 58.41
C ASP A 503 37.85 27.63 59.77
N ALA A 504 37.99 26.46 60.40
CA ALA A 504 37.59 26.24 61.80
C ALA A 504 38.45 27.05 62.78
N ALA A 505 39.78 27.05 62.62
CA ALA A 505 40.70 27.83 63.43
C ALA A 505 40.45 29.35 63.32
N ARG A 506 40.20 29.85 62.10
CA ARG A 506 39.87 31.27 61.86
C ARG A 506 38.56 31.68 62.54
N LYS A 507 37.55 30.81 62.56
CA LYS A 507 36.30 31.04 63.31
C LYS A 507 36.57 31.10 64.82
N ALA A 508 37.39 30.19 65.35
CA ALA A 508 37.77 30.17 66.76
C ALA A 508 38.54 31.44 67.18
N ALA A 509 39.52 31.87 66.39
CA ALA A 509 40.25 33.13 66.59
C ALA A 509 39.30 34.34 66.57
N GLY A 510 38.38 34.40 65.59
CA GLY A 510 37.35 35.43 65.52
C GLY A 510 36.42 35.47 66.72
N THR A 511 36.12 34.33 67.36
CA THR A 511 35.35 34.31 68.63
C THR A 511 36.18 34.74 69.83
N ALA A 512 37.45 34.32 69.92
CA ALA A 512 38.34 34.67 71.03
C ALA A 512 38.72 36.17 71.03
N ALA A 513 38.88 36.79 69.86
CA ALA A 513 39.07 38.24 69.74
C ALA A 513 37.86 39.04 70.25
N ARG A 514 36.63 38.55 70.02
CA ARG A 514 35.40 39.18 70.52
C ARG A 514 35.30 39.08 72.04
N THR A 515 35.53 37.90 72.62
CA THR A 515 35.49 37.73 74.08
C THR A 515 36.57 38.54 74.79
N ALA A 516 37.77 38.69 74.19
CA ALA A 516 38.80 39.60 74.69
C ALA A 516 38.35 41.07 74.68
N THR A 517 37.68 41.51 73.61
CA THR A 517 37.15 42.88 73.48
C THR A 517 36.02 43.14 74.50
N GLU A 518 35.12 42.16 74.70
CA GLU A 518 34.04 42.23 75.69
C GLU A 518 34.57 42.27 77.13
N ALA A 519 35.58 41.45 77.45
CA ALA A 519 36.24 41.46 78.74
C ALA A 519 36.93 42.80 79.03
N GLN A 520 37.62 43.39 78.04
CA GLN A 520 38.25 44.72 78.15
C GLN A 520 37.21 45.79 78.45
N ARG A 521 36.09 45.79 77.70
CA ARG A 521 34.98 46.74 77.92
C ARG A 521 34.38 46.61 79.33
N HIS A 522 34.24 45.39 79.86
CA HIS A 522 33.76 45.16 81.22
C HIS A 522 34.76 45.65 82.29
N GLN A 523 36.07 45.46 82.06
CA GLN A 523 37.13 46.00 82.91
C GLN A 523 37.10 47.55 82.95
N GLU A 524 36.93 48.19 81.80
CA GLU A 524 36.81 49.65 81.68
C GLU A 524 35.56 50.19 82.37
N GLN A 525 34.41 49.53 82.20
CA GLN A 525 33.17 49.87 82.93
C GLN A 525 33.34 49.74 84.45
N THR A 526 34.05 48.72 84.92
CA THR A 526 34.36 48.54 86.35
C THR A 526 35.25 49.67 86.86
N ARG A 527 36.30 50.04 86.12
CA ARG A 527 37.17 51.19 86.44
C ARG A 527 36.42 52.53 86.45
N ALA A 528 35.56 52.78 85.47
CA ALA A 528 34.74 53.98 85.39
C ALA A 528 33.74 54.06 86.56
N THR A 529 33.19 52.93 86.99
CA THR A 529 32.30 52.84 88.16
C THR A 529 33.05 53.18 89.46
N ILE A 530 34.27 52.64 89.65
CA ILE A 530 35.13 52.98 90.78
C ILE A 530 35.44 54.49 90.79
N ALA A 531 35.95 55.03 89.69
CA ALA A 531 36.29 56.45 89.58
C ALA A 531 35.09 57.38 89.84
N ARG A 532 33.90 56.98 89.38
CA ARG A 532 32.65 57.69 89.66
C ARG A 532 32.31 57.66 91.17
N ILE A 533 32.34 56.50 91.80
CA ILE A 533 32.02 56.38 93.24
C ILE A 533 33.06 57.12 94.10
N GLU A 534 34.34 57.08 93.72
CA GLU A 534 35.41 57.87 94.36
C GLU A 534 35.17 59.38 94.23
N THR A 535 34.70 59.84 93.06
CA THR A 535 34.33 61.25 92.84
C THR A 535 33.08 61.64 93.66
N GLU A 536 32.07 60.77 93.73
CA GLU A 536 30.87 60.98 94.56
C GLU A 536 31.21 60.97 96.07
N LEU A 537 32.12 60.10 96.53
CA LEU A 537 32.63 60.08 97.91
C LEU A 537 33.45 61.32 98.24
N GLY A 538 34.37 61.73 97.37
CA GLY A 538 35.13 62.97 97.53
C GLY A 538 34.22 64.20 97.62
N SER A 539 33.13 64.23 96.83
CA SER A 539 32.09 65.26 96.93
C SER A 539 31.32 65.21 98.25
N ILE A 540 30.98 64.02 98.77
CA ILE A 540 30.29 63.85 100.06
C ILE A 540 31.20 64.22 101.24
N ASP A 541 32.49 63.89 101.19
CA ASP A 541 33.48 64.21 102.24
C ASP A 541 33.82 65.70 102.25
N ALA A 542 33.95 66.32 101.07
CA ALA A 542 34.00 67.77 100.93
C ALA A 542 32.73 68.41 101.55
N GLN A 543 31.54 67.95 101.17
CA GLN A 543 30.26 68.46 101.71
C GLN A 543 30.13 68.29 103.23
N LEU A 544 30.64 67.20 103.83
CA LEU A 544 30.59 67.00 105.29
C LEU A 544 31.59 67.89 106.04
N THR A 545 32.76 68.13 105.44
CA THR A 545 33.77 69.04 105.95
C THR A 545 33.27 70.49 105.86
N GLU A 546 32.73 70.86 104.69
CA GLU A 546 32.05 72.12 104.40
C GLU A 546 30.86 72.34 105.34
N LEU A 547 29.92 71.40 105.50
CA LEU A 547 28.80 71.49 106.46
C LEU A 547 29.25 71.69 107.91
N THR A 548 30.39 71.15 108.32
CA THR A 548 30.91 71.29 109.69
C THR A 548 31.65 72.62 109.86
N ALA A 549 32.36 73.08 108.82
CA ALA A 549 32.99 74.40 108.78
C ALA A 549 31.96 75.54 108.63
N ASP A 550 30.88 75.34 107.88
CA ASP A 550 29.77 76.28 107.70
C ASP A 550 28.98 76.44 109.00
N LEU A 551 28.61 75.35 109.68
CA LEU A 551 27.97 75.44 111.01
C LEU A 551 28.84 76.22 112.01
N THR A 552 30.17 76.08 111.94
CA THR A 552 31.11 76.77 112.84
C THR A 552 31.32 78.24 112.44
N SER A 553 31.50 78.53 111.14
CA SER A 553 31.77 79.87 110.63
C SER A 553 30.52 80.74 110.55
N THR A 554 29.32 80.15 110.44
CA THR A 554 28.04 80.88 110.50
C THR A 554 27.78 81.42 111.91
N LEU A 555 28.36 80.81 112.95
CA LEU A 555 28.21 81.21 114.36
C LEU A 555 29.36 82.06 114.91
N THR A 556 30.43 82.29 114.15
CA THR A 556 31.55 83.15 114.54
C THR A 556 31.81 84.26 113.51
N PRO A 557 31.98 85.53 113.92
CA PRO A 557 32.33 86.61 113.00
C PRO A 557 33.81 86.55 112.61
N ALA A 558 34.13 87.02 111.40
CA ALA A 558 35.51 87.29 111.00
C ALA A 558 35.87 88.74 111.35
N ASP A 559 36.98 88.92 112.06
CA ASP A 559 37.71 90.14 112.41
C ASP A 559 36.97 91.50 112.40
N GLY A 560 36.80 92.08 113.60
CA GLY A 560 36.64 93.53 113.78
C GLY A 560 35.24 94.07 114.09
N VAL A 561 34.25 93.21 114.39
CA VAL A 561 32.87 93.60 114.73
C VAL A 561 32.42 92.93 116.03
N GLU A 562 31.66 93.63 116.88
CA GLU A 562 31.26 93.17 118.22
C GLU A 562 30.45 91.85 118.19
N PRO A 563 30.70 90.91 119.15
CA PRO A 563 30.08 89.60 119.14
C PRO A 563 28.69 89.59 119.81
N ALA A 564 27.66 89.17 119.07
CA ALA A 564 26.34 88.84 119.62
C ALA A 564 26.17 87.35 119.97
N VAL A 565 27.14 86.49 119.61
CA VAL A 565 27.12 85.04 119.84
C VAL A 565 28.53 84.61 120.25
N SER A 566 28.76 84.37 121.54
CA SER A 566 30.11 84.24 122.13
C SER A 566 30.50 82.83 122.61
N ASP A 567 29.63 81.82 122.46
CA ASP A 567 29.98 80.44 122.84
C ASP A 567 29.20 79.40 122.02
N ALA A 568 29.73 79.06 120.83
CA ALA A 568 29.05 78.21 119.86
C ALA A 568 29.09 76.70 120.18
N ALA A 569 30.01 76.26 121.05
CA ALA A 569 30.18 74.85 121.38
C ALA A 569 29.18 74.37 122.45
N ALA A 570 28.84 75.22 123.42
CA ALA A 570 27.88 74.92 124.48
C ALA A 570 26.40 75.04 124.04
N GLN A 571 26.13 75.61 122.86
CA GLN A 571 24.77 75.90 122.37
C GLN A 571 24.27 74.93 121.28
N LEU A 572 25.03 73.88 120.97
CA LEU A 572 24.61 72.83 120.03
C LEU A 572 23.61 71.80 120.63
N ASP A 573 23.34 71.89 121.94
CA ASP A 573 22.36 71.04 122.65
C ASP A 573 20.94 71.67 122.75
N ASP A 574 20.73 72.94 122.34
CA ASP A 574 19.40 73.58 122.26
C ASP A 574 19.23 74.42 120.96
N PRO A 575 18.65 73.84 119.88
CA PRO A 575 18.61 74.50 118.57
C PRO A 575 17.61 75.65 118.37
N ASP A 576 16.55 75.78 119.19
CA ASP A 576 15.37 76.59 118.81
C ASP A 576 15.51 78.09 119.13
N GLY A 577 16.27 78.48 120.16
CA GLY A 577 16.42 79.88 120.61
C GLY A 577 17.30 80.78 119.72
N LEU A 578 18.06 80.18 118.80
CA LEU A 578 19.02 80.82 117.90
C LEU A 578 18.38 81.34 116.60
N ILE A 579 17.30 80.66 116.18
CA ILE A 579 16.60 80.80 114.90
C ILE A 579 15.99 82.21 114.70
N ALA A 580 15.30 82.74 115.70
CA ALA A 580 14.38 83.89 115.50
C ALA A 580 15.05 85.20 115.03
N ARG A 581 16.34 85.42 115.36
CA ARG A 581 17.03 86.72 115.18
C ARG A 581 17.69 86.93 113.82
N LEU A 582 17.74 85.91 112.97
CA LEU A 582 18.59 85.86 111.77
C LEU A 582 17.81 86.03 110.43
N ARG A 583 16.48 86.30 110.48
CA ARG A 583 15.53 86.10 109.35
C ARG A 583 15.19 87.37 108.53
N GLU A 584 15.62 88.56 108.96
CA GLU A 584 15.03 89.83 108.52
C GLU A 584 15.87 90.65 107.51
N ALA A 585 17.21 90.63 107.61
CA ALA A 585 18.10 91.31 106.66
C ALA A 585 18.18 90.55 105.32
N GLY A 586 17.01 90.25 104.73
CA GLY A 586 16.59 88.86 104.67
C GLY A 586 16.03 88.31 103.35
N GLN A 587 15.71 89.20 102.40
CA GLN A 587 14.85 88.85 101.24
C GLN A 587 15.25 89.64 99.97
N ALA A 588 16.43 90.27 99.99
CA ALA A 588 16.97 91.09 98.90
C ALA A 588 17.99 90.32 98.02
N TRP A 589 18.72 89.36 98.60
CA TRP A 589 19.78 88.57 97.94
C TRP A 589 19.22 87.47 97.04
N SER A 590 18.29 86.63 97.53
CA SER A 590 17.80 85.44 96.82
C SER A 590 17.22 85.72 95.44
N ARG A 591 16.62 86.90 95.22
CA ARG A 591 16.03 87.28 93.92
C ARG A 591 17.06 87.40 92.79
N ARG A 592 18.33 87.66 93.08
CA ARG A 592 19.41 87.73 92.07
C ARG A 592 20.07 86.36 91.86
N VAL A 593 20.33 85.64 92.95
CA VAL A 593 20.87 84.26 92.92
C VAL A 593 20.02 83.33 92.05
N ALA A 594 18.69 83.37 92.22
CA ALA A 594 17.75 82.53 91.47
C ALA A 594 17.69 82.81 89.95
N ARG A 595 18.39 83.83 89.42
CA ARG A 595 18.59 84.03 87.97
C ARG A 595 19.90 83.40 87.50
N MET A 596 20.97 83.59 88.28
CA MET A 596 22.30 83.01 88.04
C MET A 596 22.26 81.47 88.04
N GLU A 597 21.49 80.85 88.94
CA GLU A 597 21.30 79.39 89.00
C GLU A 597 20.63 78.85 87.73
N ARG A 598 19.52 79.47 87.28
CA ARG A 598 18.84 79.11 86.03
C ARG A 598 19.74 79.25 84.80
N ALA A 599 20.61 80.27 84.75
CA ALA A 599 21.62 80.39 83.70
C ALA A 599 22.66 79.26 83.77
N THR A 600 23.06 78.83 84.97
CA THR A 600 24.03 77.74 85.19
C THR A 600 23.46 76.39 84.74
N GLU A 601 22.21 76.06 85.09
CA GLU A 601 21.56 74.84 84.59
C GLU A 601 21.35 74.84 83.07
N ALA A 602 21.16 76.02 82.46
CA ALA A 602 21.05 76.15 81.00
C ALA A 602 22.42 75.90 80.34
N ILE A 603 23.50 76.42 80.93
CA ILE A 603 24.89 76.20 80.50
C ILE A 603 25.24 74.71 80.50
N ASP A 604 24.94 73.98 81.57
CA ASP A 604 25.35 72.56 81.65
C ASP A 604 24.50 71.65 80.74
N ARG A 605 23.21 71.96 80.55
CA ARG A 605 22.37 71.30 79.53
C ARG A 605 22.89 71.56 78.11
N LEU A 606 23.27 72.80 77.78
CA LEU A 606 23.80 73.14 76.46
C LEU A 606 25.19 72.53 76.22
N ARG A 607 26.07 72.47 77.24
CA ARG A 607 27.36 71.77 77.16
C ARG A 607 27.21 70.29 76.84
N ALA A 608 26.31 69.60 77.55
CA ALA A 608 26.03 68.19 77.27
C ALA A 608 25.49 68.00 75.84
N ARG A 609 24.65 68.92 75.35
CA ARG A 609 24.14 68.89 73.97
C ARG A 609 25.23 69.12 72.93
N VAL A 610 26.11 70.12 73.09
CA VAL A 610 27.26 70.32 72.18
C VAL A 610 28.16 69.08 72.13
N GLY A 611 28.42 68.45 73.27
CA GLY A 611 29.20 67.21 73.33
C GLY A 611 28.56 66.07 72.52
N ALA A 612 27.26 65.83 72.71
CA ALA A 612 26.52 64.84 71.94
C ALA A 612 26.46 65.17 70.44
N ASP A 613 26.31 66.43 70.07
CA ASP A 613 26.16 66.86 68.68
C ASP A 613 27.50 66.81 67.92
N ARG A 614 28.62 67.10 68.59
CA ARG A 614 29.98 66.84 68.06
C ARG A 614 30.27 65.35 67.91
N GLN A 615 29.92 64.53 68.90
CA GLN A 615 30.08 63.07 68.78
C GLN A 615 29.27 62.52 67.59
N ARG A 616 28.05 63.01 67.35
CA ARG A 616 27.24 62.65 66.17
C ARG A 616 27.87 63.11 64.84
N ALA A 617 28.60 64.23 64.83
CA ALA A 617 29.35 64.68 63.66
C ALA A 617 30.58 63.80 63.38
N GLU A 618 31.35 63.47 64.42
CA GLU A 618 32.47 62.53 64.34
C GLU A 618 32.01 61.15 63.88
N GLU A 619 30.91 60.63 64.43
CA GLU A 619 30.31 59.34 64.07
C GLU A 619 29.88 59.26 62.60
N ALA A 620 29.21 60.30 62.09
CA ALA A 620 28.84 60.37 60.67
C ALA A 620 30.06 60.50 59.74
N GLY A 621 31.19 61.06 60.25
CA GLY A 621 32.41 61.33 59.50
C GLY A 621 33.50 60.27 59.55
N ARG A 622 33.42 59.24 60.41
CA ARG A 622 34.52 58.27 60.64
C ARG A 622 35.05 57.60 59.36
N ASP A 623 34.15 57.28 58.43
CA ASP A 623 34.45 56.58 57.18
C ASP A 623 34.41 57.51 55.94
N VAL A 624 34.48 58.83 56.14
CA VAL A 624 34.42 59.84 55.07
C VAL A 624 35.82 60.35 54.74
N ALA A 625 36.19 60.32 53.46
CA ALA A 625 37.45 60.91 53.00
C ALA A 625 37.45 62.43 53.20
N ALA A 626 38.60 63.01 53.56
CA ALA A 626 38.72 64.45 53.82
C ALA A 626 38.30 65.32 52.60
N GLU A 627 38.48 64.82 51.38
CA GLU A 627 38.07 65.46 50.13
C GLU A 627 36.54 65.50 49.98
N ASP A 628 35.85 64.39 50.23
CA ASP A 628 34.37 64.32 50.25
C ASP A 628 33.78 65.25 51.32
N LEU A 629 34.42 65.30 52.50
CA LEU A 629 34.02 66.18 53.61
C LEU A 629 34.24 67.66 53.30
N ALA A 630 35.27 67.99 52.51
CA ALA A 630 35.54 69.35 52.03
C ALA A 630 34.53 69.79 50.95
N ALA A 631 34.14 68.87 50.05
CA ALA A 631 33.16 69.11 48.99
C ALA A 631 31.70 69.19 49.49
N ALA A 632 31.40 68.61 50.65
CA ALA A 632 30.06 68.60 51.25
C ALA A 632 29.61 69.98 51.75
N SER A 633 28.36 70.34 51.46
CA SER A 633 27.81 71.68 51.74
C SER A 633 27.35 71.80 53.18
N THR A 634 28.01 72.66 53.96
CA THR A 634 27.56 73.04 55.30
C THR A 634 26.20 73.73 55.21
N PRO A 635 25.13 73.20 55.83
CA PRO A 635 23.84 73.86 55.82
C PRO A 635 23.86 75.10 56.73
N SER A 636 23.26 76.19 56.26
CA SER A 636 23.06 77.40 57.05
C SER A 636 21.57 77.69 57.21
N PRO A 637 21.08 78.01 58.42
CA PRO A 637 19.70 78.41 58.63
C PRO A 637 19.37 79.71 57.87
N PRO A 638 18.08 79.92 57.51
CA PRO A 638 17.61 81.18 56.91
C PRO A 638 17.99 82.42 57.73
N ALA A 639 18.38 83.50 57.05
CA ALA A 639 18.71 84.76 57.70
C ALA A 639 17.48 85.37 58.39
N GLY A 640 17.66 85.84 59.64
CA GLY A 640 16.60 86.46 60.45
C GLY A 640 15.93 85.54 61.47
N LEU A 641 16.23 84.24 61.49
CA LEU A 641 15.79 83.35 62.58
C LEU A 641 16.49 83.67 63.90
N ASP A 642 15.79 83.43 65.01
CA ASP A 642 16.38 83.48 66.34
C ASP A 642 17.26 82.23 66.60
N VAL A 643 17.99 82.20 67.71
CA VAL A 643 18.95 81.10 67.98
C VAL A 643 18.22 79.76 68.24
N ALA A 644 17.01 79.78 68.79
CA ALA A 644 16.22 78.57 69.01
C ALA A 644 15.63 78.02 67.70
N ASP A 645 15.03 78.88 66.88
CA ASP A 645 14.46 78.50 65.58
C ASP A 645 15.55 78.02 64.60
N ALA A 646 16.72 78.67 64.60
CA ALA A 646 17.89 78.24 63.84
C ALA A 646 18.43 76.89 64.32
N THR A 647 18.32 76.56 65.62
CA THR A 647 18.67 75.23 66.15
C THR A 647 17.70 74.17 65.62
N ALA A 648 16.38 74.43 65.72
CA ALA A 648 15.35 73.50 65.25
C ALA A 648 15.42 73.23 63.73
N TRP A 649 15.76 74.25 62.94
CA TRP A 649 15.98 74.10 61.50
C TRP A 649 17.17 73.16 61.19
N LEU A 650 18.29 73.31 61.92
CA LEU A 650 19.47 72.43 61.76
C LEU A 650 19.18 71.00 62.22
N GLU A 651 18.36 70.79 63.26
CA GLU A 651 17.92 69.45 63.67
C GLU A 651 17.10 68.74 62.59
N ALA A 652 16.18 69.46 61.93
CA ALA A 652 15.41 68.94 60.80
C ALA A 652 16.28 68.68 59.55
N GLU A 653 17.35 69.45 59.34
CA GLU A 653 18.32 69.22 58.27
C GLU A 653 19.16 67.95 58.52
N VAL A 654 19.63 67.73 59.76
CA VAL A 654 20.33 66.50 60.17
C VAL A 654 19.44 65.27 59.96
N GLU A 655 18.16 65.35 60.34
CA GLU A 655 17.22 64.25 60.09
C GLU A 655 17.00 63.98 58.60
N ARG A 656 16.84 65.02 57.78
CA ARG A 656 16.67 64.90 56.32
C ARG A 656 17.87 64.22 55.67
N ARG A 657 19.09 64.59 56.06
CA ARG A 657 20.33 64.00 55.53
C ARG A 657 20.57 62.58 56.04
N SER A 658 20.15 62.26 57.26
CA SER A 658 20.16 60.89 57.79
C SER A 658 19.27 59.96 56.97
N ARG A 659 18.04 60.39 56.62
CA ARG A 659 17.15 59.65 55.71
C ARG A 659 17.74 59.52 54.30
N ALA A 660 18.42 60.56 53.79
CA ALA A 660 19.09 60.51 52.49
C ALA A 660 20.25 59.50 52.48
N LEU A 661 21.02 59.40 53.56
CA LEU A 661 22.06 58.38 53.73
C LEU A 661 21.47 56.96 53.75
N GLN A 662 20.38 56.72 54.47
CA GLN A 662 19.68 55.42 54.47
C GLN A 662 19.22 55.02 53.06
N ALA A 663 18.63 55.96 52.31
CA ALA A 663 18.21 55.72 50.92
C ALA A 663 19.40 55.42 49.99
N ALA A 664 20.53 56.12 50.15
CA ALA A 664 21.76 55.85 49.39
C ALA A 664 22.38 54.49 49.74
N ALA A 665 22.31 54.07 51.00
CA ALA A 665 22.78 52.75 51.46
C ALA A 665 21.94 51.61 50.85
N GLN A 666 20.62 51.78 50.81
CA GLN A 666 19.72 50.82 50.14
C GLN A 666 20.00 50.77 48.62
N ALA A 667 20.08 51.92 47.95
CA ALA A 667 20.37 51.97 46.51
C ALA A 667 21.74 51.33 46.15
N ARG A 668 22.75 51.47 47.03
CA ARG A 668 24.03 50.76 46.91
C ARG A 668 23.86 49.25 47.04
N ALA A 669 23.12 48.76 48.04
CA ALA A 669 22.88 47.33 48.24
C ALA A 669 22.14 46.71 47.04
N GLU A 670 21.11 47.38 46.52
CA GLU A 670 20.36 46.95 45.32
C GLU A 670 21.24 46.92 44.06
N ALA A 671 22.09 47.92 43.86
CA ALA A 671 23.03 47.94 42.72
C ALA A 671 24.07 46.81 42.81
N VAL A 672 24.60 46.54 44.01
CA VAL A 672 25.55 45.45 44.26
C VAL A 672 24.90 44.08 44.02
N GLN A 673 23.68 43.85 44.53
CA GLN A 673 22.94 42.61 44.28
C GLN A 673 22.69 42.41 42.78
N GLN A 674 22.22 43.45 42.07
CA GLN A 674 21.94 43.35 40.64
C GLN A 674 23.20 43.04 39.81
N ARG A 675 24.38 43.56 40.22
CA ARG A 675 25.67 43.20 39.62
C ARG A 675 25.99 41.72 39.85
N ASP A 676 25.80 41.21 41.05
CA ASP A 676 26.17 39.83 41.43
C ASP A 676 25.24 38.78 40.81
N ASP A 677 23.95 39.11 40.67
CA ASP A 677 22.98 38.32 39.88
C ASP A 677 23.42 38.25 38.40
N LEU A 678 23.72 39.39 37.78
CA LEU A 678 24.21 39.47 36.39
C LEU A 678 25.56 38.76 36.21
N GLN A 679 26.45 38.80 37.20
CA GLN A 679 27.73 38.09 37.16
C GLN A 679 27.54 36.56 37.23
N SER A 680 26.52 36.10 37.96
CA SER A 680 26.12 34.69 38.01
C SER A 680 25.50 34.23 36.68
N GLU A 681 24.57 35.01 36.13
CA GLU A 681 24.00 34.78 34.79
C GLU A 681 25.09 34.76 33.71
N LEU A 682 26.04 35.71 33.75
CA LEU A 682 27.13 35.83 32.78
C LEU A 682 28.06 34.61 32.81
N THR A 683 28.32 34.07 34.01
CA THR A 683 29.16 32.88 34.18
C THR A 683 28.47 31.63 33.61
N ALA A 684 27.16 31.48 33.86
CA ALA A 684 26.36 30.40 33.28
C ALA A 684 26.24 30.53 31.75
N ALA A 685 25.99 31.73 31.23
CA ALA A 685 25.90 32.01 29.81
C ALA A 685 27.22 31.74 29.07
N ARG A 686 28.36 32.06 29.69
CA ARG A 686 29.69 31.72 29.16
C ARG A 686 29.84 30.20 29.02
N GLY A 687 29.58 29.44 30.08
CA GLY A 687 29.66 27.98 30.04
C GLY A 687 28.76 27.37 28.97
N ALA A 688 27.53 27.87 28.84
CA ALA A 688 26.59 27.42 27.82
C ALA A 688 27.02 27.77 26.38
N ALA A 689 27.68 28.91 26.16
CA ALA A 689 28.23 29.32 24.87
C ALA A 689 29.49 28.50 24.51
N ASP A 690 30.43 28.33 25.45
CA ASP A 690 31.64 27.52 25.28
C ASP A 690 31.28 26.05 24.97
N GLN A 691 30.25 25.49 25.64
CA GLN A 691 29.72 24.15 25.35
C GLN A 691 29.13 24.05 23.94
N ALA A 692 28.22 24.94 23.54
CA ALA A 692 27.61 24.90 22.21
C ALA A 692 28.65 25.10 21.09
N ALA A 693 29.65 25.95 21.32
CA ALA A 693 30.75 26.16 20.39
C ALA A 693 31.70 24.94 20.30
N ALA A 694 31.81 24.14 21.36
CA ALA A 694 32.54 22.87 21.34
C ALA A 694 31.75 21.75 20.64
N GLU A 695 30.43 21.69 20.86
CA GLU A 695 29.53 20.74 20.18
C GLU A 695 29.44 21.03 18.67
N ALA A 696 29.29 22.31 18.27
CA ALA A 696 29.30 22.72 16.87
C ALA A 696 30.65 22.41 16.19
N ARG A 697 31.78 22.60 16.87
CA ARG A 697 33.11 22.21 16.36
C ARG A 697 33.23 20.71 16.15
N ARG A 698 32.88 19.90 17.15
CA ARG A 698 32.89 18.42 17.03
C ARG A 698 31.99 17.95 15.88
N ALA A 699 30.79 18.51 15.74
CA ALA A 699 29.89 18.19 14.63
C ALA A 699 30.48 18.59 13.26
N ALA A 700 31.26 19.68 13.18
CA ALA A 700 31.95 20.09 11.96
C ALA A 700 33.09 19.13 11.62
N ASP A 701 33.92 18.78 12.61
CA ASP A 701 35.03 17.84 12.45
C ASP A 701 34.52 16.43 12.06
N ASP A 702 33.44 15.95 12.71
CA ASP A 702 32.78 14.68 12.39
C ASP A 702 32.21 14.68 10.97
N ALA A 703 31.49 15.74 10.57
CA ALA A 703 30.92 15.85 9.22
C ALA A 703 32.02 15.94 8.15
N ARG A 704 33.10 16.69 8.41
CA ARG A 704 34.25 16.79 7.51
C ARG A 704 34.99 15.47 7.37
N ALA A 705 35.29 14.79 8.49
CA ALA A 705 35.94 13.48 8.48
C ALA A 705 35.07 12.38 7.83
N GLN A 706 33.74 12.53 7.84
CA GLN A 706 32.84 11.66 7.06
C GLN A 706 32.88 12.00 5.56
N ALA A 707 32.94 13.27 5.18
CA ALA A 707 32.99 13.70 3.79
C ALA A 707 34.30 13.26 3.11
N GLU A 708 35.42 13.45 3.80
CA GLU A 708 36.76 13.00 3.37
C GLU A 708 36.80 11.47 3.19
N ARG A 709 36.18 10.70 4.10
CA ARG A 709 36.04 9.23 3.97
C ARG A 709 35.20 8.77 2.77
N LEU A 710 34.27 9.59 2.29
CA LEU A 710 33.50 9.30 1.06
C LEU A 710 34.12 9.93 -0.19
N GLY A 711 35.26 10.63 -0.08
CA GLY A 711 35.90 11.32 -1.20
C GLY A 711 35.03 12.41 -1.83
N MET A 712 34.17 13.06 -1.03
CA MET A 712 33.30 14.14 -1.50
C MET A 712 34.02 15.49 -1.44
N ASP A 713 33.94 16.25 -2.53
CA ASP A 713 34.32 17.66 -2.56
C ASP A 713 33.16 18.58 -2.08
N ASP A 714 33.47 19.85 -1.81
CA ASP A 714 32.48 20.83 -1.37
C ASP A 714 31.32 21.00 -2.39
N GLY A 715 31.60 20.78 -3.68
CA GLY A 715 30.59 20.79 -4.74
C GLY A 715 29.58 19.65 -4.61
N ALA A 716 30.04 18.43 -4.37
CA ALA A 716 29.21 17.26 -4.14
C ALA A 716 28.40 17.38 -2.84
N ILE A 717 29.00 17.94 -1.77
CA ILE A 717 28.32 18.22 -0.51
C ILE A 717 27.20 19.26 -0.71
N ALA A 718 27.48 20.37 -1.41
CA ALA A 718 26.48 21.38 -1.74
C ALA A 718 25.34 20.81 -2.60
N ALA A 719 25.67 20.01 -3.62
CA ALA A 719 24.70 19.36 -4.48
C ALA A 719 23.81 18.34 -3.74
N LEU A 720 24.34 17.67 -2.71
CA LEU A 720 23.58 16.78 -1.82
C LEU A 720 22.67 17.57 -0.87
N ARG A 721 23.19 18.63 -0.24
CA ARG A 721 22.42 19.52 0.67
C ARG A 721 21.26 20.22 -0.03
N ALA A 722 21.40 20.53 -1.32
CA ALA A 722 20.35 21.13 -2.14
C ALA A 722 19.21 20.16 -2.51
N ARG A 723 19.32 18.85 -2.23
CA ARG A 723 18.25 17.88 -2.52
C ARG A 723 17.16 17.92 -1.43
N PRO A 724 15.86 17.95 -1.83
CA PRO A 724 14.77 17.79 -0.88
C PRO A 724 14.80 16.39 -0.26
N GLU A 725 14.22 16.27 0.93
CA GLU A 725 14.34 15.05 1.74
C GLU A 725 13.70 13.82 1.09
N SER A 726 12.62 14.01 0.34
CA SER A 726 11.94 12.96 -0.42
C SER A 726 12.74 12.45 -1.62
N TRP A 727 13.83 13.12 -2.03
CA TRP A 727 14.48 12.83 -3.32
C TRP A 727 15.00 11.39 -3.43
N LEU A 728 15.51 10.80 -2.34
CA LEU A 728 15.93 9.40 -2.35
C LEU A 728 14.77 8.44 -2.67
N ASP A 729 13.60 8.67 -2.08
CA ASP A 729 12.43 7.82 -2.22
C ASP A 729 11.71 8.07 -3.55
N ASP A 730 11.65 9.33 -3.99
CA ASP A 730 11.11 9.71 -5.30
C ASP A 730 11.95 9.11 -6.43
N GLU A 731 13.27 9.24 -6.37
CA GLU A 731 14.19 8.70 -7.37
C GLU A 731 14.25 7.16 -7.32
N ALA A 732 14.21 6.55 -6.13
CA ALA A 732 14.13 5.11 -5.97
C ALA A 732 12.83 4.54 -6.55
N ARG A 733 11.68 5.18 -6.31
CA ARG A 733 10.38 4.79 -6.88
C ARG A 733 10.36 4.95 -8.41
N ALA A 734 10.88 6.06 -8.93
CA ALA A 734 10.98 6.29 -10.37
C ALA A 734 11.87 5.24 -11.07
N LEU A 735 12.98 4.84 -10.45
CA LEU A 735 13.85 3.80 -10.98
C LEU A 735 13.24 2.40 -10.84
N ALA A 736 12.56 2.10 -9.72
CA ALA A 736 11.85 0.83 -9.55
C ALA A 736 10.75 0.64 -10.60
N ALA A 737 9.99 1.70 -10.92
CA ALA A 737 8.98 1.66 -11.97
C ALA A 737 9.56 1.37 -13.37
N LEU A 738 10.80 1.82 -13.66
CA LEU A 738 11.48 1.50 -14.92
C LEU A 738 11.96 0.04 -14.99
N ASP A 739 12.44 -0.53 -13.88
CA ASP A 739 12.77 -1.97 -13.83
C ASP A 739 11.52 -2.84 -13.93
N GLU A 740 10.43 -2.43 -13.28
CA GLU A 740 9.17 -3.17 -13.32
C GLU A 740 8.53 -3.13 -14.71
N ALA A 741 8.46 -1.96 -15.35
CA ALA A 741 8.01 -1.84 -16.74
C ALA A 741 8.84 -2.70 -17.71
N ARG A 742 10.14 -2.88 -17.45
CA ARG A 742 11.03 -3.77 -18.21
C ARG A 742 10.69 -5.24 -17.95
N LYS A 743 10.49 -5.66 -16.69
CA LYS A 743 10.07 -7.04 -16.35
C LYS A 743 8.70 -7.39 -16.92
N GLU A 744 7.73 -6.49 -16.80
CA GLU A 744 6.40 -6.67 -17.39
C GLU A 744 6.47 -6.85 -18.91
N ALA A 745 7.28 -6.03 -19.60
CA ALA A 745 7.46 -6.14 -21.05
C ALA A 745 8.17 -7.46 -21.44
N GLU A 746 9.15 -7.91 -20.66
CA GLU A 746 9.82 -9.21 -20.84
C GLU A 746 8.82 -10.36 -20.68
N THR A 747 8.06 -10.39 -19.58
CA THR A 747 7.04 -11.43 -19.32
C THR A 747 5.98 -11.46 -20.42
N ARG A 748 5.49 -10.28 -20.88
CA ARG A 748 4.55 -10.21 -22.01
C ARG A 748 5.17 -10.74 -23.30
N TRP A 749 6.43 -10.41 -23.60
CA TRP A 749 7.11 -10.94 -24.79
C TRP A 749 7.26 -12.47 -24.72
N GLN A 750 7.66 -13.01 -23.56
CA GLN A 750 7.76 -14.46 -23.34
C GLN A 750 6.39 -15.15 -23.48
N GLU A 751 5.33 -14.60 -22.89
CA GLU A 751 3.95 -15.11 -23.01
C GLU A 751 3.48 -15.16 -24.48
N ARG A 752 3.68 -14.07 -25.24
CA ARG A 752 3.27 -14.02 -26.66
C ARG A 752 4.11 -14.95 -27.52
N ARG A 753 5.41 -15.04 -27.24
CA ARG A 753 6.32 -15.95 -27.94
C ARG A 753 5.93 -17.41 -27.70
N GLN A 754 5.66 -17.80 -26.45
CA GLN A 754 5.20 -19.15 -26.13
C GLN A 754 3.91 -19.48 -26.88
N ARG A 755 2.92 -18.57 -26.90
CA ARG A 755 1.68 -18.77 -27.68
C ARG A 755 1.91 -18.92 -29.19
N GLN A 756 2.91 -18.24 -29.74
CA GLN A 756 3.28 -18.42 -31.15
C GLN A 756 3.92 -19.79 -31.38
N GLU A 757 4.82 -20.21 -30.49
CA GLU A 757 5.47 -21.53 -30.52
C GLU A 757 4.43 -22.66 -30.37
N ASP A 758 3.51 -22.55 -29.40
CA ASP A 758 2.40 -23.48 -29.19
C ASP A 758 1.49 -23.57 -30.42
N HIS A 759 1.07 -22.42 -30.99
CA HIS A 759 0.23 -22.39 -32.20
C HIS A 759 0.95 -22.97 -33.43
N SER A 760 2.27 -22.82 -33.50
CA SER A 760 3.10 -23.36 -34.60
C SER A 760 3.24 -24.88 -34.61
N ALA A 761 2.93 -25.56 -33.49
CA ALA A 761 3.01 -27.02 -33.40
C ALA A 761 1.94 -27.73 -34.24
N ASP A 762 0.76 -27.15 -34.37
CA ASP A 762 -0.39 -27.69 -35.12
C ASP A 762 -0.46 -27.17 -36.57
N ALA A 763 0.69 -26.86 -37.19
CA ALA A 763 0.74 -26.24 -38.51
C ALA A 763 0.16 -27.12 -39.64
N PRO A 764 -0.76 -26.60 -40.48
CA PRO A 764 -1.24 -27.31 -41.66
C PRO A 764 -0.11 -27.45 -42.69
N GLY A 765 -0.06 -28.57 -43.40
CA GLY A 765 0.98 -28.84 -44.42
C GLY A 765 0.87 -28.03 -45.72
N LEU A 766 -0.09 -27.11 -45.80
CA LEU A 766 -0.24 -26.13 -46.89
C LEU A 766 0.24 -24.77 -46.37
N ASP A 767 0.99 -24.02 -47.17
CA ASP A 767 1.24 -22.60 -46.89
C ASP A 767 -0.03 -21.74 -47.05
N ALA A 768 0.04 -20.44 -46.73
CA ALA A 768 -1.13 -19.58 -46.71
C ALA A 768 -1.77 -19.40 -48.10
N ASP A 769 -0.95 -19.16 -49.12
CA ASP A 769 -1.41 -18.94 -50.50
C ASP A 769 -1.97 -20.25 -51.09
N ALA A 770 -1.32 -21.40 -50.80
CA ALA A 770 -1.79 -22.72 -51.17
C ALA A 770 -3.09 -23.11 -50.45
N ALA A 771 -3.28 -22.71 -49.19
CA ALA A 771 -4.52 -22.95 -48.45
C ALA A 771 -5.70 -22.12 -49.00
N GLU A 772 -5.46 -20.86 -49.38
CA GLU A 772 -6.48 -20.03 -50.05
C GLU A 772 -6.80 -20.55 -51.46
N ALA A 773 -5.79 -20.95 -52.23
CA ALA A 773 -5.99 -21.56 -53.55
C ALA A 773 -6.74 -22.91 -53.46
N ALA A 774 -6.39 -23.77 -52.51
CA ALA A 774 -7.10 -25.04 -52.27
C ALA A 774 -8.55 -24.80 -51.82
N LEU A 775 -8.81 -23.77 -51.03
CA LEU A 775 -10.17 -23.38 -50.65
C LEU A 775 -10.99 -22.92 -51.86
N GLN A 776 -10.39 -22.14 -52.77
CA GLN A 776 -11.06 -21.70 -53.99
C GLN A 776 -11.38 -22.88 -54.91
N GLN A 777 -10.40 -23.75 -55.18
CA GLN A 777 -10.58 -24.96 -55.99
C GLN A 777 -11.63 -25.91 -55.39
N ALA A 778 -11.62 -26.12 -54.07
CA ALA A 778 -12.61 -26.97 -53.42
C ALA A 778 -14.04 -26.40 -53.47
N ARG A 779 -14.20 -25.07 -53.47
CA ARG A 779 -15.50 -24.40 -53.66
C ARG A 779 -16.01 -24.53 -55.09
N GLU A 780 -15.12 -24.40 -56.08
CA GLU A 780 -15.44 -24.57 -57.50
C GLU A 780 -15.86 -26.02 -57.78
N ALA A 781 -15.08 -27.00 -57.32
CA ALA A 781 -15.42 -28.42 -57.44
C ALA A 781 -16.74 -28.80 -56.71
N LEU A 782 -17.06 -28.13 -55.60
CA LEU A 782 -18.34 -28.32 -54.90
C LEU A 782 -19.52 -27.78 -55.73
N ALA A 783 -19.37 -26.62 -56.36
CA ALA A 783 -20.39 -26.04 -57.23
C ALA A 783 -20.64 -26.92 -58.47
N GLU A 784 -19.58 -27.36 -59.17
CA GLU A 784 -19.67 -28.26 -60.31
C GLU A 784 -20.39 -29.58 -59.95
N ALA A 785 -20.09 -30.14 -58.77
CA ALA A 785 -20.73 -31.37 -58.30
C ALA A 785 -22.22 -31.16 -57.93
N ASP A 786 -22.59 -30.01 -57.35
CA ASP A 786 -24.00 -29.68 -57.08
C ASP A 786 -24.80 -29.47 -58.39
N ASP A 787 -24.22 -28.79 -59.39
CA ASP A 787 -24.83 -28.58 -60.71
C ASP A 787 -25.01 -29.89 -61.49
N ALA A 788 -23.98 -30.75 -61.52
CA ALA A 788 -24.06 -32.06 -62.17
C ALA A 788 -25.15 -32.94 -61.53
N ARG A 789 -25.26 -32.89 -60.20
CA ARG A 789 -26.30 -33.62 -59.44
C ARG A 789 -27.70 -33.09 -59.75
N ALA A 790 -27.86 -31.76 -59.85
CA ALA A 790 -29.13 -31.14 -60.21
C ALA A 790 -29.57 -31.53 -61.62
N SER A 791 -28.65 -31.55 -62.59
CA SER A 791 -28.92 -31.98 -63.97
C SER A 791 -29.37 -33.45 -64.03
N ALA A 792 -28.66 -34.37 -63.37
CA ALA A 792 -29.02 -35.78 -63.33
C ALA A 792 -30.40 -36.02 -62.67
N LEU A 793 -30.70 -35.32 -61.57
CA LEU A 793 -32.02 -35.39 -60.92
C LEU A 793 -33.15 -34.90 -61.82
N ALA A 794 -32.96 -33.78 -62.53
CA ALA A 794 -33.96 -33.25 -63.45
C ALA A 794 -34.28 -34.22 -64.60
N THR A 795 -33.27 -34.91 -65.15
CA THR A 795 -33.47 -35.95 -66.18
C THR A 795 -34.28 -37.13 -65.67
N LEU A 796 -34.01 -37.61 -64.45
CA LEU A 796 -34.76 -38.72 -63.85
C LEU A 796 -36.21 -38.34 -63.53
N GLN A 797 -36.43 -37.14 -63.01
CA GLN A 797 -37.78 -36.63 -62.73
C GLN A 797 -38.63 -36.49 -64.00
N ALA A 798 -38.04 -36.05 -65.12
CA ALA A 798 -38.75 -35.97 -66.39
C ALA A 798 -39.14 -37.37 -66.92
N ASP A 799 -38.26 -38.37 -66.79
CA ASP A 799 -38.56 -39.76 -67.17
C ASP A 799 -39.63 -40.39 -66.27
N ASP A 800 -39.58 -40.16 -64.95
CA ASP A 800 -40.62 -40.62 -64.02
C ASP A 800 -42.00 -40.05 -64.37
N GLN A 801 -42.08 -38.77 -64.73
CA GLN A 801 -43.32 -38.14 -65.18
C GLN A 801 -43.82 -38.74 -66.50
N ALA A 802 -42.93 -38.97 -67.48
CA ALA A 802 -43.29 -39.62 -68.74
C ALA A 802 -43.82 -41.04 -68.53
N ARG A 803 -43.17 -41.84 -67.67
CA ARG A 803 -43.58 -43.22 -67.33
C ARG A 803 -44.95 -43.26 -66.64
N GLN A 804 -45.20 -42.35 -65.70
CA GLN A 804 -46.50 -42.24 -65.04
C GLN A 804 -47.61 -41.87 -66.04
N GLN A 805 -47.34 -40.98 -67.00
CA GLN A 805 -48.31 -40.63 -68.04
C GLN A 805 -48.60 -41.80 -68.98
N VAL A 806 -47.58 -42.57 -69.41
CA VAL A 806 -47.79 -43.79 -70.21
C VAL A 806 -48.68 -44.79 -69.46
N GLN A 807 -48.40 -45.06 -68.18
CA GLN A 807 -49.22 -45.98 -67.37
C GLN A 807 -50.67 -45.49 -67.18
N ASP A 808 -50.90 -44.18 -67.00
CA ASP A 808 -52.26 -43.64 -66.95
C ASP A 808 -53.01 -43.84 -68.28
N PHE A 809 -52.35 -43.55 -69.40
CA PHE A 809 -52.96 -43.75 -70.72
C PHE A 809 -53.23 -45.23 -71.02
N GLU A 810 -52.34 -46.15 -70.64
CA GLU A 810 -52.55 -47.59 -70.81
C GLU A 810 -53.72 -48.12 -69.98
N ARG A 811 -53.82 -47.72 -68.70
CA ARG A 811 -54.99 -48.04 -67.86
C ARG A 811 -56.28 -47.53 -68.49
N ARG A 812 -56.30 -46.27 -68.92
CA ARG A 812 -57.47 -45.64 -69.56
C ARG A 812 -57.82 -46.29 -70.89
N LEU A 813 -56.84 -46.85 -71.59
CA LEU A 813 -57.08 -47.63 -72.82
C LEU A 813 -57.75 -48.97 -72.51
N ALA A 814 -57.28 -49.68 -71.46
CA ALA A 814 -57.88 -50.95 -71.04
C ALA A 814 -59.33 -50.77 -70.55
N GLU A 815 -59.57 -49.78 -69.68
CA GLU A 815 -60.92 -49.41 -69.21
C GLU A 815 -61.84 -48.98 -70.37
N HIS A 816 -61.28 -48.32 -71.39
CA HIS A 816 -62.02 -47.92 -72.58
C HIS A 816 -62.39 -49.13 -73.44
N ASP A 817 -61.46 -50.04 -73.69
CA ASP A 817 -61.64 -51.20 -74.58
C ASP A 817 -62.64 -52.21 -73.99
N GLU A 818 -62.53 -52.53 -72.69
CA GLU A 818 -63.51 -53.38 -71.98
C GLU A 818 -64.95 -52.79 -72.08
N ARG A 819 -65.07 -51.47 -72.05
CA ARG A 819 -66.36 -50.77 -72.23
C ARG A 819 -66.81 -50.71 -73.68
N ALA A 820 -65.93 -50.86 -74.67
CA ALA A 820 -66.23 -50.71 -76.09
C ALA A 820 -66.58 -52.04 -76.78
N ASP A 821 -65.94 -53.15 -76.38
CA ASP A 821 -66.11 -54.47 -76.99
C ASP A 821 -67.59 -54.92 -77.13
N PRO A 822 -68.46 -54.78 -76.10
CA PRO A 822 -69.87 -55.16 -76.24
C PRO A 822 -70.62 -54.35 -77.30
N TRP A 823 -70.28 -53.07 -77.49
CA TRP A 823 -70.91 -52.19 -78.48
C TRP A 823 -70.43 -52.47 -79.89
N LEU A 824 -69.14 -52.76 -80.06
CA LEU A 824 -68.56 -53.18 -81.34
C LEU A 824 -69.14 -54.52 -81.80
N ALA A 825 -69.35 -55.47 -80.88
CA ALA A 825 -70.03 -56.73 -81.18
C ALA A 825 -71.52 -56.53 -81.51
N LEU A 826 -72.23 -55.66 -80.78
CA LEU A 826 -73.63 -55.31 -81.09
C LEU A 826 -73.78 -54.71 -82.49
N ASP A 827 -72.82 -53.88 -82.89
CA ASP A 827 -72.84 -53.20 -84.19
C ASP A 827 -72.73 -54.19 -85.36
N GLN A 828 -71.88 -55.21 -85.24
CA GLN A 828 -71.75 -56.25 -86.27
C GLN A 828 -73.04 -57.09 -86.46
N CYS A 829 -73.76 -57.38 -85.36
CA CYS A 829 -74.93 -58.26 -85.40
C CYS A 829 -76.24 -57.56 -85.78
N ILE A 830 -76.47 -56.34 -85.27
CA ILE A 830 -77.74 -55.60 -85.41
C ILE A 830 -77.55 -54.10 -85.66
N GLY A 831 -76.32 -53.66 -85.91
CA GLY A 831 -75.98 -52.27 -86.21
C GLY A 831 -76.32 -51.87 -87.64
N SER A 832 -76.90 -50.69 -87.78
CA SER A 832 -76.97 -49.95 -89.04
C SER A 832 -77.28 -48.49 -88.72
N ALA A 833 -76.73 -47.57 -89.51
CA ALA A 833 -76.92 -46.14 -89.30
C ALA A 833 -78.39 -45.69 -89.44
N SER A 834 -79.18 -46.35 -90.29
CA SER A 834 -80.62 -46.09 -90.45
C SER A 834 -81.51 -46.90 -89.47
N GLY A 835 -81.04 -48.06 -89.01
CA GLY A 835 -81.82 -49.01 -88.20
C GLY A 835 -82.54 -50.09 -89.01
N ASP A 836 -82.46 -50.06 -90.34
CA ASP A 836 -83.32 -50.87 -91.23
C ASP A 836 -83.12 -52.38 -91.08
N THR A 837 -81.90 -52.86 -90.81
CA THR A 837 -81.61 -54.30 -90.69
C THR A 837 -82.41 -54.95 -89.56
N PHE A 838 -82.37 -54.33 -88.38
CA PHE A 838 -83.13 -54.78 -87.22
C PHE A 838 -84.63 -54.58 -87.41
N LYS A 839 -85.02 -53.45 -88.04
CA LYS A 839 -86.42 -53.15 -88.35
C LYS A 839 -87.06 -54.21 -89.25
N ARG A 840 -86.39 -54.62 -90.33
CA ARG A 840 -86.88 -55.68 -91.23
C ARG A 840 -87.04 -57.03 -90.54
N PHE A 841 -86.04 -57.44 -89.74
CA PHE A 841 -86.10 -58.70 -89.00
C PHE A 841 -87.25 -58.74 -87.97
N ALA A 842 -87.52 -57.61 -87.29
CA ALA A 842 -88.69 -57.50 -86.41
C ALA A 842 -90.02 -57.45 -87.18
N GLN A 843 -90.04 -56.82 -88.36
CA GLN A 843 -91.23 -56.71 -89.22
C GLN A 843 -91.72 -58.06 -89.74
N SER A 844 -90.83 -58.97 -90.17
CA SER A 844 -91.25 -60.29 -90.66
C SER A 844 -91.90 -61.15 -89.56
N LEU A 845 -91.35 -61.12 -88.34
CA LEU A 845 -91.95 -61.73 -87.14
C LEU A 845 -93.34 -61.16 -86.81
N THR A 846 -93.54 -59.86 -87.02
CA THR A 846 -94.85 -59.21 -86.76
C THR A 846 -95.86 -59.51 -87.87
N LEU A 847 -95.41 -59.62 -89.13
CA LEU A 847 -96.28 -59.91 -90.27
C LEU A 847 -96.84 -61.34 -90.21
N ASP A 848 -96.05 -62.32 -89.79
CA ASP A 848 -96.53 -63.71 -89.65
C ASP A 848 -97.68 -63.81 -88.62
N LEU A 849 -97.58 -63.08 -87.49
CA LEU A 849 -98.66 -62.96 -86.51
C LEU A 849 -99.90 -62.21 -87.07
N LEU A 850 -99.70 -61.34 -88.07
CA LEU A 850 -100.77 -60.53 -88.65
C LEU A 850 -101.70 -61.30 -89.58
N LEU A 851 -101.12 -62.15 -90.42
CA LEU A 851 -101.89 -62.96 -91.37
C LEU A 851 -102.78 -63.99 -90.65
N GLU A 852 -102.35 -64.45 -89.47
CA GLU A 852 -103.13 -65.37 -88.62
C GLU A 852 -104.44 -64.72 -88.13
N GLN A 853 -104.39 -63.46 -87.66
CA GLN A 853 -105.59 -62.71 -87.25
C GLN A 853 -106.47 -62.25 -88.42
N ALA A 854 -105.89 -61.89 -89.57
CA ALA A 854 -106.66 -61.44 -90.75
C ALA A 854 -107.59 -62.52 -91.29
N ASN A 855 -107.12 -63.76 -91.31
CA ASN A 855 -107.90 -64.91 -91.77
C ASN A 855 -109.08 -65.26 -90.83
N LEU A 856 -109.02 -64.93 -89.53
CA LEU A 856 -110.16 -65.09 -88.61
C LEU A 856 -111.33 -64.15 -88.97
N HIS A 857 -111.05 -62.86 -89.21
CA HIS A 857 -112.10 -61.87 -89.53
C HIS A 857 -112.72 -62.06 -90.92
N LEU A 858 -111.92 -62.45 -91.92
CA LEU A 858 -112.41 -62.67 -93.28
C LEU A 858 -113.53 -63.75 -93.31
N HIS A 859 -113.46 -64.73 -92.40
CA HIS A 859 -114.28 -65.94 -92.40
C HIS A 859 -115.76 -65.75 -91.98
N GLU A 860 -116.10 -64.75 -91.15
CA GLU A 860 -117.51 -64.47 -90.78
C GLU A 860 -118.27 -63.75 -91.91
N LEU A 861 -117.56 -62.93 -92.69
CA LEU A 861 -118.07 -62.22 -93.85
C LEU A 861 -118.16 -63.13 -95.09
N HIS A 862 -117.07 -63.82 -95.43
CA HIS A 862 -116.96 -64.56 -96.70
C HIS A 862 -115.90 -65.68 -96.65
N ARG A 863 -116.30 -66.95 -96.84
CA ARG A 863 -115.44 -68.13 -96.55
C ARG A 863 -114.48 -68.59 -97.66
N ARG A 864 -114.61 -68.08 -98.88
CA ARG A 864 -113.97 -68.68 -100.08
C ARG A 864 -112.43 -68.56 -100.15
N TYR A 865 -111.83 -67.61 -99.43
CA TYR A 865 -110.42 -67.23 -99.61
C TYR A 865 -109.62 -67.21 -98.30
N SER A 866 -108.32 -67.48 -98.40
CA SER A 866 -107.35 -67.32 -97.31
C SER A 866 -106.03 -66.70 -97.79
N LEU A 867 -105.30 -66.04 -96.89
CA LEU A 867 -104.08 -65.25 -97.14
C LEU A 867 -102.82 -65.94 -96.60
N ALA A 868 -101.72 -65.89 -97.36
CA ALA A 868 -100.41 -66.46 -97.00
C ALA A 868 -99.22 -65.60 -97.48
N ARG A 869 -97.99 -65.90 -97.01
CA ARG A 869 -96.74 -65.21 -97.36
C ARG A 869 -95.87 -66.00 -98.36
N VAL A 870 -95.08 -65.31 -99.18
CA VAL A 870 -94.11 -65.93 -100.11
C VAL A 870 -92.88 -66.45 -99.38
N GLY A 871 -92.53 -67.72 -99.58
CA GLY A 871 -91.30 -68.31 -99.05
C GLY A 871 -90.05 -67.77 -99.74
N GLY A 872 -89.21 -67.03 -99.01
CA GLY A 872 -87.93 -66.48 -99.50
C GLY A 872 -87.88 -64.96 -99.60
N THR A 873 -89.00 -64.26 -99.40
CA THR A 873 -89.04 -62.80 -99.21
C THR A 873 -89.67 -62.45 -97.86
N ASP A 874 -89.19 -61.38 -97.24
CA ASP A 874 -89.58 -61.05 -95.87
C ASP A 874 -91.05 -60.57 -95.75
N LEU A 875 -91.68 -60.10 -96.84
CA LEU A 875 -92.93 -59.31 -96.78
C LEU A 875 -94.01 -59.52 -97.88
N ASP A 876 -93.85 -60.37 -98.91
CA ASP A 876 -94.84 -60.46 -100.02
C ASP A 876 -96.00 -61.46 -99.77
N LEU A 877 -97.18 -61.19 -100.35
CA LEU A 877 -98.45 -61.90 -100.05
C LEU A 877 -99.07 -62.70 -101.23
N LEU A 878 -99.85 -63.73 -100.89
CA LEU A 878 -100.55 -64.68 -101.77
C LEU A 878 -101.99 -64.94 -101.29
N VAL A 879 -102.87 -65.39 -102.19
CA VAL A 879 -104.24 -65.88 -101.89
C VAL A 879 -104.34 -67.37 -102.27
N ILE A 880 -105.06 -68.18 -101.49
CA ILE A 880 -105.39 -69.58 -101.84
C ILE A 880 -106.89 -69.67 -102.17
N ASP A 881 -107.24 -70.29 -103.30
CA ASP A 881 -108.62 -70.56 -103.73
C ASP A 881 -108.99 -72.02 -103.46
N HIS A 882 -109.84 -72.22 -102.45
CA HIS A 882 -110.25 -73.54 -101.99
C HIS A 882 -111.13 -74.30 -103.01
N ASP A 883 -111.81 -73.58 -103.92
CA ASP A 883 -112.74 -74.19 -104.87
C ASP A 883 -112.05 -74.84 -106.08
N LEU A 884 -110.76 -74.55 -106.30
CA LEU A 884 -109.91 -75.13 -107.36
C LEU A 884 -108.94 -76.21 -106.86
N GLY A 885 -109.18 -76.77 -105.67
CA GLY A 885 -108.27 -77.74 -105.04
C GLY A 885 -107.05 -77.07 -104.43
N ASP A 886 -107.28 -75.96 -103.71
CA ASP A 886 -106.27 -75.16 -103.01
C ASP A 886 -105.21 -74.55 -103.94
N GLU A 887 -105.63 -74.02 -105.09
CA GLU A 887 -104.72 -73.38 -106.05
C GLU A 887 -104.30 -71.98 -105.57
N PRO A 888 -102.99 -71.66 -105.50
CA PRO A 888 -102.50 -70.34 -105.10
C PRO A 888 -102.59 -69.32 -106.25
N ARG A 889 -103.02 -68.10 -105.95
CA ARG A 889 -103.28 -67.02 -106.92
C ARG A 889 -102.76 -65.66 -106.45
N THR A 890 -102.46 -64.81 -107.42
CA THR A 890 -102.07 -63.41 -107.20
C THR A 890 -103.30 -62.53 -106.94
N ILE A 891 -103.19 -61.60 -105.98
CA ILE A 891 -104.29 -60.72 -105.52
C ILE A 891 -104.98 -59.92 -106.66
N GLN A 892 -104.27 -59.66 -107.77
CA GLN A 892 -104.74 -58.87 -108.92
C GLN A 892 -105.96 -59.44 -109.67
N SER A 893 -106.48 -60.62 -109.32
CA SER A 893 -107.57 -61.30 -110.03
C SER A 893 -108.95 -61.31 -109.33
N LEU A 894 -109.17 -60.50 -108.29
CA LEU A 894 -110.44 -60.44 -107.52
C LEU A 894 -111.43 -59.38 -108.07
N SER A 895 -112.73 -59.55 -107.82
CA SER A 895 -113.77 -58.58 -108.25
C SER A 895 -113.94 -57.39 -107.29
N GLY A 896 -114.67 -56.35 -107.74
CA GLY A 896 -114.77 -55.07 -107.04
C GLY A 896 -115.23 -55.14 -105.58
N GLY A 897 -116.31 -55.88 -105.30
CA GLY A 897 -116.81 -56.07 -103.92
C GLY A 897 -115.95 -57.02 -103.08
N GLU A 898 -115.37 -58.06 -103.71
CA GLU A 898 -114.49 -59.03 -103.03
C GLU A 898 -113.18 -58.37 -102.57
N SER A 899 -112.61 -57.48 -103.40
CA SER A 899 -111.40 -56.73 -103.04
C SER A 899 -111.64 -55.82 -101.84
N PHE A 900 -112.81 -55.19 -101.73
CA PHE A 900 -113.18 -54.34 -100.59
C PHE A 900 -113.24 -55.13 -99.28
N LEU A 901 -113.83 -56.34 -99.28
CA LEU A 901 -113.90 -57.21 -98.10
C LEU A 901 -112.52 -57.74 -97.66
N THR A 902 -111.67 -58.13 -98.61
CA THR A 902 -110.31 -58.62 -98.31
C THR A 902 -109.44 -57.53 -97.68
N SER A 903 -109.61 -56.27 -98.13
CA SER A 903 -108.98 -55.10 -97.50
C SER A 903 -109.51 -54.82 -96.09
N LEU A 904 -110.83 -54.92 -95.88
CA LEU A 904 -111.46 -54.67 -94.58
C LEU A 904 -111.01 -55.67 -93.50
N ALA A 905 -110.89 -56.96 -93.83
CA ALA A 905 -110.45 -58.00 -92.90
C ALA A 905 -108.98 -57.82 -92.47
N LEU A 906 -108.09 -57.50 -93.42
CA LEU A 906 -106.68 -57.20 -93.12
C LEU A 906 -106.55 -55.96 -92.22
N ALA A 907 -107.36 -54.93 -92.49
CA ALA A 907 -107.41 -53.70 -91.67
C ALA A 907 -107.91 -53.97 -90.23
N LEU A 908 -108.92 -54.83 -90.05
CA LEU A 908 -109.41 -55.25 -88.73
C LEU A 908 -108.33 -56.01 -87.94
N ALA A 909 -107.58 -56.90 -88.58
CA ALA A 909 -106.48 -57.59 -87.90
C ALA A 909 -105.36 -56.63 -87.47
N LEU A 910 -104.97 -55.69 -88.33
CA LEU A 910 -104.01 -54.62 -87.99
C LEU A 910 -104.52 -53.77 -86.80
N SER A 911 -105.84 -53.59 -86.69
CA SER A 911 -106.51 -52.99 -85.54
C SER A 911 -106.34 -53.83 -84.27
N SER A 912 -106.49 -55.17 -84.34
CA SER A 912 -106.30 -56.09 -83.21
C SER A 912 -104.83 -56.24 -82.77
N LEU A 913 -103.86 -56.06 -83.68
CA LEU A 913 -102.42 -56.22 -83.42
C LEU A 913 -101.73 -54.99 -82.82
N SER A 914 -102.48 -53.90 -82.63
CA SER A 914 -101.99 -52.71 -81.94
C SER A 914 -101.39 -53.06 -80.58
N SER A 915 -100.11 -52.70 -80.41
CA SER A 915 -99.36 -52.78 -79.17
C SER A 915 -99.29 -51.39 -78.51
N GLN A 916 -98.83 -51.32 -77.25
CA GLN A 916 -99.07 -50.20 -76.33
C GLN A 916 -98.76 -48.78 -76.87
N ASP A 917 -97.73 -48.61 -77.71
CA ASP A 917 -97.24 -47.28 -78.14
C ASP A 917 -97.79 -46.78 -79.49
N VAL A 918 -98.43 -47.63 -80.31
CA VAL A 918 -99.11 -47.19 -81.55
C VAL A 918 -100.45 -47.89 -81.71
N ARG A 919 -101.50 -47.11 -81.49
CA ARG A 919 -102.85 -47.44 -81.96
C ARG A 919 -102.99 -46.92 -83.38
N ILE A 920 -103.46 -47.78 -84.27
CA ILE A 920 -104.32 -47.32 -85.36
C ILE A 920 -105.74 -47.32 -84.82
N GLU A 921 -106.45 -46.26 -85.17
CA GLU A 921 -107.73 -45.88 -84.59
C GLU A 921 -108.70 -45.45 -85.69
N SER A 922 -108.14 -44.81 -86.71
CA SER A 922 -108.85 -43.92 -87.62
C SER A 922 -109.27 -44.66 -88.87
N LEU A 923 -110.59 -44.81 -89.04
CA LEU A 923 -111.15 -45.35 -90.28
C LEU A 923 -111.19 -44.26 -91.36
N PHE A 924 -110.02 -43.99 -91.96
CA PHE A 924 -109.88 -43.02 -93.05
C PHE A 924 -110.32 -43.64 -94.37
N ILE A 925 -111.59 -43.44 -94.72
CA ILE A 925 -112.24 -43.97 -95.93
C ILE A 925 -113.12 -42.88 -96.56
N ASP A 926 -112.86 -42.58 -97.83
CA ASP A 926 -113.65 -41.68 -98.69
C ASP A 926 -114.56 -42.56 -99.56
N GLU A 927 -115.87 -42.48 -99.30
CA GLU A 927 -116.90 -43.28 -99.98
C GLU A 927 -116.63 -44.80 -100.02
N GLY A 928 -116.74 -45.45 -101.19
CA GLY A 928 -116.94 -46.90 -101.32
C GLY A 928 -118.35 -47.35 -100.90
N PHE A 929 -118.94 -46.71 -99.88
CA PHE A 929 -120.34 -46.88 -99.46
C PHE A 929 -121.35 -46.74 -100.61
N GLY A 930 -121.04 -45.93 -101.63
CA GLY A 930 -121.84 -45.81 -102.86
C GLY A 930 -121.90 -47.08 -103.75
N THR A 931 -121.15 -48.13 -103.41
CA THR A 931 -121.18 -49.44 -104.09
C THR A 931 -121.76 -50.58 -103.24
N LEU A 932 -122.20 -50.30 -102.01
CA LEU A 932 -122.73 -51.30 -101.07
C LEU A 932 -124.27 -51.34 -101.06
N ASP A 933 -124.84 -52.52 -100.79
CA ASP A 933 -126.26 -52.71 -100.49
C ASP A 933 -126.54 -52.60 -98.98
N ASP A 934 -127.79 -52.33 -98.59
CA ASP A 934 -128.13 -52.04 -97.20
C ASP A 934 -128.02 -53.22 -96.21
N ARG A 935 -128.12 -54.50 -96.63
CA ARG A 935 -127.89 -55.63 -95.71
C ARG A 935 -126.40 -55.77 -95.41
N THR A 936 -125.58 -55.63 -96.45
CA THR A 936 -124.12 -55.65 -96.33
C THR A 936 -123.65 -54.41 -95.56
N LEU A 937 -124.15 -53.23 -95.91
CA LEU A 937 -123.93 -51.97 -95.21
C LEU A 937 -124.38 -52.06 -93.76
N GLY A 938 -125.50 -52.72 -93.46
CA GLY A 938 -126.03 -52.89 -92.10
C GLY A 938 -125.19 -53.82 -91.22
N MET A 939 -124.74 -54.97 -91.75
CA MET A 939 -123.75 -55.80 -91.04
C MET A 939 -122.41 -55.07 -90.88
N ALA A 940 -121.94 -54.36 -91.90
CA ALA A 940 -120.76 -53.51 -91.79
C ALA A 940 -120.96 -52.40 -90.74
N LEU A 941 -122.11 -51.73 -90.72
CA LEU A 941 -122.49 -50.72 -89.72
C LEU A 941 -122.57 -51.31 -88.30
N SER A 942 -122.99 -52.57 -88.17
CA SER A 942 -122.94 -53.31 -86.89
C SER A 942 -121.49 -53.52 -86.43
N VAL A 943 -120.56 -53.68 -87.36
CA VAL A 943 -119.11 -53.71 -87.09
C VAL A 943 -118.54 -52.27 -86.89
N LEU A 944 -119.27 -51.20 -87.24
CA LEU A 944 -118.85 -49.79 -87.10
C LEU A 944 -119.36 -49.07 -85.83
N GLU A 945 -120.66 -49.02 -85.55
CA GLU A 945 -121.20 -48.39 -84.31
C GLU A 945 -120.62 -49.05 -83.06
N ASN A 946 -120.39 -50.36 -83.11
CA ASN A 946 -119.74 -51.04 -81.99
C ASN A 946 -118.23 -50.69 -81.88
N LEU A 947 -117.57 -50.21 -82.95
CA LEU A 947 -116.28 -49.51 -82.87
C LEU A 947 -116.41 -48.07 -82.25
N GLN A 948 -117.62 -47.48 -82.15
CA GLN A 948 -117.93 -46.18 -81.46
C GLN A 948 -118.10 -46.32 -79.93
N ALA A 949 -118.51 -47.49 -79.42
CA ALA A 949 -118.75 -47.67 -77.97
C ALA A 949 -117.47 -47.88 -77.14
N SER A 950 -116.37 -48.21 -77.83
CA SER A 950 -115.24 -48.92 -77.25
C SER A 950 -113.94 -48.09 -77.22
N GLY A 951 -113.52 -47.55 -78.36
CA GLY A 951 -112.35 -46.66 -78.40
C GLY A 951 -111.69 -46.43 -79.75
N ARG A 952 -112.43 -46.54 -80.86
CA ARG A 952 -111.96 -46.25 -82.23
C ARG A 952 -112.97 -45.32 -82.92
N GLN A 953 -112.74 -44.89 -84.17
CA GLN A 953 -113.56 -43.79 -84.72
C GLN A 953 -113.97 -43.96 -86.19
N VAL A 954 -115.22 -43.59 -86.45
CA VAL A 954 -115.93 -43.73 -87.73
C VAL A 954 -115.89 -42.39 -88.46
N GLY A 955 -115.05 -42.30 -89.50
CA GLY A 955 -114.84 -41.10 -90.31
C GLY A 955 -115.25 -41.34 -91.75
N ILE A 956 -116.09 -40.46 -92.29
CA ILE A 956 -116.69 -40.61 -93.60
C ILE A 956 -116.76 -39.22 -94.23
N ILE A 957 -116.27 -39.10 -95.47
CA ILE A 957 -116.52 -37.93 -96.30
C ILE A 957 -117.73 -38.28 -97.16
N SER A 958 -118.75 -37.42 -97.11
CA SER A 958 -120.00 -37.61 -97.83
C SER A 958 -120.74 -36.29 -97.97
N HIS A 959 -121.61 -36.21 -98.97
CA HIS A 959 -122.33 -35.00 -99.40
C HIS A 959 -123.84 -35.05 -99.10
N VAL A 960 -124.34 -36.19 -98.62
CA VAL A 960 -125.78 -36.45 -98.39
C VAL A 960 -126.26 -35.65 -97.17
N GLY A 961 -127.47 -35.08 -97.20
CA GLY A 961 -128.05 -34.42 -96.03
C GLY A 961 -128.33 -35.40 -94.87
N ASP A 962 -128.91 -36.55 -95.19
CA ASP A 962 -129.27 -37.64 -94.25
C ASP A 962 -128.03 -38.25 -93.56
N LEU A 963 -127.15 -38.92 -94.31
CA LEU A 963 -125.73 -38.49 -94.41
C LEU A 963 -125.16 -37.66 -93.25
N ALA A 964 -124.95 -36.39 -93.55
CA ALA A 964 -124.48 -35.30 -92.70
C ALA A 964 -125.45 -34.89 -91.56
N SER A 965 -126.49 -35.69 -91.28
CA SER A 965 -127.37 -35.59 -90.12
C SER A 965 -127.21 -36.78 -89.17
N GLN A 966 -126.91 -37.99 -89.68
CA GLN A 966 -126.35 -39.07 -88.87
C GLN A 966 -124.93 -38.71 -88.40
N ILE A 967 -124.20 -37.88 -89.16
CA ILE A 967 -122.78 -37.57 -88.91
C ILE A 967 -122.56 -36.24 -88.17
N PRO A 968 -121.82 -36.24 -87.03
CA PRO A 968 -120.93 -35.18 -86.51
C PRO A 968 -121.10 -33.65 -86.70
N VAL A 969 -122.22 -33.04 -87.10
CA VAL A 969 -122.44 -31.55 -87.10
C VAL A 969 -121.64 -30.69 -88.13
N GLN A 970 -120.61 -31.23 -88.81
CA GLN A 970 -120.01 -30.75 -90.09
C GLN A 970 -118.88 -29.68 -90.08
N VAL A 971 -118.12 -29.65 -91.20
CA VAL A 971 -117.00 -28.73 -91.53
C VAL A 971 -117.20 -28.11 -92.93
N LYS A 972 -116.94 -26.80 -93.12
CA LYS A 972 -117.06 -26.14 -94.44
C LYS A 972 -116.00 -25.04 -94.69
N VAL A 973 -115.24 -25.13 -95.79
CA VAL A 973 -114.17 -24.17 -96.15
C VAL A 973 -114.71 -22.86 -96.78
N GLU A 974 -115.68 -23.01 -97.69
CA GLU A 974 -116.31 -21.93 -98.45
C GLU A 974 -115.36 -21.09 -99.36
N PRO A 975 -115.88 -20.41 -100.41
CA PRO A 975 -115.02 -19.65 -101.31
C PRO A 975 -114.57 -18.32 -100.72
N GLN A 976 -115.52 -17.50 -100.23
CA GLN A 976 -115.37 -16.11 -99.76
C GLN A 976 -114.71 -15.11 -100.75
N GLY A 977 -113.69 -15.49 -101.54
CA GLY A 977 -113.32 -14.76 -102.76
C GLY A 977 -111.98 -15.14 -103.40
N GLY A 978 -110.93 -14.39 -103.06
CA GLY A 978 -109.67 -14.28 -103.81
C GLY A 978 -108.71 -15.47 -103.69
N GLY A 979 -109.24 -16.69 -103.65
CA GLY A 979 -108.54 -17.96 -103.41
C GLY A 979 -108.06 -18.11 -101.97
N ARG A 980 -107.51 -17.02 -101.42
CA ARG A 980 -107.74 -16.61 -100.04
C ARG A 980 -109.25 -16.71 -99.75
N SER A 981 -109.60 -17.70 -98.92
CA SER A 981 -110.90 -17.92 -98.28
C SER A 981 -110.75 -17.76 -96.76
N THR A 982 -111.77 -18.06 -95.94
CA THR A 982 -111.62 -18.00 -94.47
C THR A 982 -112.38 -19.02 -93.59
N VAL A 983 -113.14 -20.00 -94.11
CA VAL A 983 -113.63 -21.23 -93.40
C VAL A 983 -114.63 -21.06 -92.23
N SER A 984 -115.77 -21.78 -92.27
CA SER A 984 -116.71 -21.96 -91.14
C SER A 984 -116.85 -23.45 -90.72
N VAL A 985 -115.90 -23.97 -89.91
CA VAL A 985 -116.12 -25.21 -89.10
C VAL A 985 -117.23 -24.91 -88.09
N VAL A 986 -118.24 -25.77 -87.96
CA VAL A 986 -119.44 -25.44 -87.21
C VAL A 986 -119.42 -26.12 -85.82
N ASP A 987 -118.98 -25.39 -84.79
CA ASP A 987 -119.09 -25.77 -83.35
C ASP A 987 -119.69 -24.62 -82.51
N VAL A 988 -120.00 -24.92 -81.24
CA VAL A 988 -121.01 -24.29 -80.41
C VAL A 988 -120.40 -23.91 -79.01
N SER A 989 -119.17 -23.31 -78.97
CA SER A 989 -118.17 -23.29 -77.84
C SER A 989 -117.70 -21.91 -77.21
N VAL A 990 -116.48 -21.81 -76.61
CA VAL A 990 -116.10 -20.91 -75.46
C VAL A 990 -114.82 -20.00 -75.64
N GLY A 991 -114.08 -19.62 -74.57
CA GLY A 991 -113.02 -18.55 -74.52
C GLY A 991 -111.95 -18.67 -73.41
N GLU A 992 -111.35 -17.54 -72.96
CA GLU A 992 -110.06 -17.46 -72.19
C GLU A 992 -110.13 -16.88 -70.73
N PHE A 993 -109.31 -15.86 -70.40
CA PHE A 993 -108.89 -15.40 -69.05
C PHE A 993 -109.79 -14.34 -68.41
#